data_AF-A0A957QFG1-F1
#
_entry.id   AF-A0A957QFG1-F1
#
_cell.length_a   1.000
_cell.length_b   1.000
_cell.length_c   1.000
_cell.angle_alpha   90.00
_cell.angle_beta   90.00
_cell.angle_gamma   90.00
#
_symmetry.space_group_name_H-M   'P 1'
#
loop_
_entity.id
_entity.type
_entity.pdbx_description
1 polymer ?
#
loop_
_entity_poly.entity_id
_entity_poly.type
_entity_poly.pdbx_seq_one_letter_code
_entity_poly.pdbx_strand_id
1 'polypeptide(L)'
;MPRITLLRLIVVSFVLFAFNTADSSAHEDILVPIVQWTHQFAARIGPAYNEVSGVSIHDAVYVVGDTDGVLPGQSPVSESGSDGFIRKYDFNGAEVWTRQFGTDDADRPYGVAAHASGIYVVGNVVGYSNWQAALNKFDADGNLVWTRQFAASQQISADTILATQNAIYIGGWTYGVLDGVDSGAQPDAYVRKYDFDGNVIWTRQFGSDVYDVVTGLAEDGSFIYVTGTTFGALDGQTSSGSQDVFVRKYDSNGNEIWTQQFGTAGYDSVGGIDIGRNGIYLVGTTNAALPEQTHLGASDVFIRLFDADGNTVWTRQFGTPREDWAADLALSDGSVHVIGASLNGPEFQNNNYDVRVYSYDENGNHVWTNEFGTEEYEDGRDIEVIGTDLYIVGNSDLPLPGEVDLNRSGMFLRKYTTAGIEQWTQQFGATDATGTNAATAFGVAVHDAVYTVGRTYAAAFPGQTYYGESDAYIRKVDLNGNEVWTRQFGTTAPDAAMAVVADETGVYVAYSSGSQYFVRQYDSDANEQWTHTYDGAIWRIALNSSGLYVLGTKDGQTQKYLTRFSSNGDEIWSLPIVDDGDVTGMGQDGSGVYVTGNSSSIDDPHRFLRKYNFDGAEAWTRRLTFEDPMYAGVAAGTAGVFLLGQDKRIRRYDSDGNEIWTRNFDMPDMLSGYNIALDADHIYALWQASSGVMIRRFDLDGNVEWTTTVGLGAWDRPINIALDATHVYFLGSTTVQTDESSESIPYITKLTKDAINLDQTLYLPVINDN
;
A
#
# COMPACT_ATOMS: atom_id res chain seq x y z
N MET A 1 -44.10 6.50 42.74
CA MET A 1 -43.66 7.59 41.83
C MET A 1 -42.37 8.20 42.40
N PRO A 2 -41.38 8.54 41.57
CA PRO A 2 -40.40 7.51 41.22
C PRO A 2 -38.93 7.97 41.18
N ARG A 3 -38.00 7.01 41.27
CA ARG A 3 -37.06 6.66 40.17
C ARG A 3 -36.32 5.35 40.48
N ILE A 4 -35.78 4.72 39.43
CA ILE A 4 -35.06 3.45 39.45
C ILE A 4 -33.62 3.72 39.01
N THR A 5 -32.65 3.03 39.63
CA THR A 5 -31.20 3.15 39.42
C THR A 5 -30.60 1.84 39.98
N LEU A 6 -29.69 1.10 39.33
CA LEU A 6 -28.90 1.32 38.11
C LEU A 6 -28.75 0.01 37.29
N LEU A 7 -28.54 0.16 35.98
CA LEU A 7 -27.96 -0.78 34.99
C LEU A 7 -28.45 -2.25 34.86
N ARG A 8 -28.21 -2.79 33.66
CA ARG A 8 -28.49 -4.17 33.26
C ARG A 8 -27.19 -4.95 33.15
N LEU A 9 -27.23 -6.23 33.50
CA LEU A 9 -26.33 -7.22 32.89
C LEU A 9 -26.86 -7.50 31.48
N ILE A 10 -26.02 -7.41 30.45
CA ILE A 10 -26.37 -7.86 29.09
C ILE A 10 -25.55 -9.11 28.81
N VAL A 11 -26.25 -10.22 28.61
CA VAL A 11 -25.69 -11.45 28.03
C VAL A 11 -25.87 -11.32 26.53
N VAL A 12 -24.76 -11.32 25.77
CA VAL A 12 -24.80 -11.44 24.32
C VAL A 12 -24.96 -12.92 23.98
N SER A 13 -25.96 -13.24 23.15
CA SER A 13 -26.24 -14.60 22.70
C SER A 13 -25.77 -14.78 21.27
N PHE A 14 -24.76 -15.61 21.05
CA PHE A 14 -24.39 -16.08 19.71
C PHE A 14 -25.52 -16.96 19.14
N VAL A 15 -25.79 -16.81 17.84
CA VAL A 15 -26.67 -17.71 17.08
C VAL A 15 -25.81 -18.42 16.04
N LEU A 16 -25.58 -19.72 16.25
CA LEU A 16 -24.70 -20.52 15.41
C LEU A 16 -25.50 -21.26 14.32
N PHE A 17 -25.18 -21.02 13.04
CA PHE A 17 -25.68 -21.83 11.93
C PHE A 17 -24.62 -22.85 11.50
N ALA A 18 -24.66 -24.03 12.11
CA ALA A 18 -23.82 -25.15 11.69
C ALA A 18 -24.45 -25.89 10.51
N PHE A 19 -23.89 -25.72 9.30
CA PHE A 19 -24.21 -26.56 8.16
C PHE A 19 -23.55 -27.94 8.32
N ASN A 20 -24.38 -28.96 8.50
CA ASN A 20 -23.93 -30.35 8.68
C ASN A 20 -24.22 -31.16 7.41
N THR A 21 -23.24 -31.20 6.51
CA THR A 21 -23.22 -32.07 5.33
C THR A 21 -21.91 -32.84 5.29
N ALA A 22 -21.97 -34.13 5.62
CA ALA A 22 -20.79 -34.99 5.63
C ALA A 22 -20.40 -35.43 4.22
N ASP A 23 -19.25 -34.94 3.74
CA ASP A 23 -18.34 -35.71 2.89
C ASP A 23 -16.93 -35.61 3.48
N SER A 24 -16.09 -36.62 3.27
CA SER A 24 -14.86 -36.81 4.05
C SER A 24 -13.62 -36.93 3.16
N SER A 25 -13.16 -35.81 2.63
CA SER A 25 -11.90 -35.69 1.89
C SER A 25 -11.29 -34.31 2.12
N ALA A 26 -10.09 -34.27 2.70
CA ALA A 26 -9.30 -33.06 2.94
C ALA A 26 -10.08 -31.91 3.61
N HIS A 27 -10.31 -32.02 4.92
CA HIS A 27 -10.19 -30.83 5.74
C HIS A 27 -8.70 -30.49 5.76
N GLU A 28 -8.32 -29.40 5.12
CA GLU A 28 -7.15 -28.65 5.56
C GLU A 28 -7.48 -28.09 6.95
N ASP A 29 -6.47 -27.93 7.81
CA ASP A 29 -6.65 -27.29 9.10
C ASP A 29 -6.87 -25.80 8.86
N ILE A 30 -8.12 -25.48 8.51
CA ILE A 30 -8.70 -24.17 8.63
C ILE A 30 -8.53 -23.78 10.10
N LEU A 31 -7.50 -22.98 10.34
CA LEU A 31 -7.31 -22.24 11.57
C LEU A 31 -8.61 -21.37 11.79
N VAL A 32 -9.01 -20.88 12.98
CA VAL A 32 -10.23 -20.04 13.25
C VAL A 32 -10.13 -19.23 14.61
N PRO A 33 -10.62 -17.95 14.81
CA PRO A 33 -9.77 -16.83 15.28
C PRO A 33 -10.34 -15.68 16.18
N ILE A 34 -9.83 -14.41 16.01
CA ILE A 34 -10.15 -13.20 16.79
C ILE A 34 -10.06 -11.71 16.23
N VAL A 35 -11.22 -10.98 16.10
CA VAL A 35 -11.58 -9.52 15.81
C VAL A 35 -11.48 -8.44 16.96
N GLN A 36 -11.06 -7.17 16.77
CA GLN A 36 -10.86 -6.05 17.84
C GLN A 36 -12.08 -3.28 17.72
N TRP A 37 -11.77 -2.21 16.86
CA TRP A 37 -11.88 -0.75 17.10
C TRP A 37 -12.18 0.11 15.87
N THR A 38 -13.20 -0.22 15.14
CA THR A 38 -13.39 0.07 13.74
C THR A 38 -13.70 1.51 13.18
N HIS A 39 -12.74 2.47 13.18
CA HIS A 39 -12.85 3.88 12.68
C HIS A 39 -13.45 4.12 11.31
N GLN A 40 -14.20 5.24 11.10
CA GLN A 40 -14.61 5.79 9.79
C GLN A 40 -14.18 7.27 9.49
N PHE A 41 -13.72 7.66 8.29
CA PHE A 41 -12.99 8.87 7.86
C PHE A 41 -13.82 10.20 7.64
N ALA A 42 -13.70 11.02 6.56
CA ALA A 42 -14.87 11.72 5.93
C ALA A 42 -15.02 11.64 4.36
N ALA A 43 -16.24 11.48 3.86
CA ALA A 43 -16.74 11.38 2.49
C ALA A 43 -17.64 12.59 2.16
N ARG A 44 -18.48 12.56 1.11
CA ARG A 44 -18.75 13.72 0.25
C ARG A 44 -19.99 14.56 0.54
N ILE A 45 -19.81 15.80 1.03
CA ILE A 45 -20.99 16.65 1.35
C ILE A 45 -20.82 18.19 1.24
N GLY A 46 -19.85 18.60 0.45
CA GLY A 46 -19.22 19.93 0.42
C GLY A 46 -18.02 19.82 -0.52
N PRO A 47 -17.60 20.90 -1.20
CA PRO A 47 -17.55 20.80 -2.67
C PRO A 47 -16.52 19.88 -3.37
N ALA A 48 -15.71 19.11 -2.65
CA ALA A 48 -14.37 18.76 -3.08
C ALA A 48 -13.91 17.31 -2.89
N TYR A 49 -13.27 16.73 -3.91
CA TYR A 49 -12.53 15.45 -3.90
C TYR A 49 -11.45 15.34 -2.82
N ASN A 50 -10.79 14.18 -2.59
CA ASN A 50 -9.93 13.88 -1.40
C ASN A 50 -9.18 12.49 -1.51
N GLU A 51 -8.05 12.34 -2.19
CA GLU A 51 -7.46 11.03 -2.58
C GLU A 51 -6.41 10.42 -1.63
N VAL A 52 -6.33 9.08 -1.62
CA VAL A 52 -5.30 8.27 -0.99
C VAL A 52 -4.83 7.09 -1.87
N SER A 53 -3.67 6.46 -1.56
CA SER A 53 -3.03 5.40 -2.35
C SER A 53 -1.77 4.75 -1.71
N GLY A 54 -1.71 4.52 -0.38
CA GLY A 54 -0.63 3.70 0.22
C GLY A 54 -0.43 3.74 1.73
N VAL A 55 0.68 3.20 2.32
CA VAL A 55 1.16 3.26 3.73
C VAL A 55 2.58 2.65 3.94
N SER A 56 3.01 2.40 5.21
CA SER A 56 4.27 1.91 5.81
C SER A 56 4.36 1.76 7.40
N ILE A 57 5.29 1.00 8.03
CA ILE A 57 5.38 0.55 9.50
C ILE A 57 6.75 0.41 10.25
N HIS A 58 6.87 0.60 11.61
CA HIS A 58 7.87 0.08 12.65
C HIS A 58 8.09 0.90 14.01
N ASP A 59 7.82 2.21 14.19
CA ASP A 59 8.01 3.06 15.45
C ASP A 59 6.76 2.91 16.27
N ALA A 60 5.57 3.10 15.62
CA ALA A 60 4.59 4.20 15.82
C ALA A 60 4.31 5.09 14.54
N VAL A 61 3.11 5.26 13.91
CA VAL A 61 2.90 5.41 12.42
C VAL A 61 2.07 6.66 11.80
N TYR A 62 2.53 7.49 10.80
CA TYR A 62 1.98 8.86 10.44
C TYR A 62 1.72 9.18 8.87
N VAL A 63 0.81 10.06 8.31
CA VAL A 63 0.33 10.07 6.84
C VAL A 63 -0.27 11.28 5.97
N VAL A 64 -0.09 11.23 4.60
CA VAL A 64 -0.06 12.05 3.28
C VAL A 64 -1.19 12.04 2.16
N GLY A 65 -1.75 12.99 1.32
CA GLY A 65 -2.76 12.83 0.12
C GLY A 65 -3.55 14.08 -0.54
N ASP A 66 -4.27 14.12 -1.70
CA ASP A 66 -4.97 15.36 -2.28
C ASP A 66 -6.52 15.55 -2.31
N THR A 67 -7.02 16.67 -1.76
CA THR A 67 -8.45 17.09 -1.60
C THR A 67 -9.12 18.12 -2.53
N ASP A 68 -10.06 18.96 -2.03
CA ASP A 68 -10.28 20.39 -2.37
C ASP A 68 -10.76 21.35 -1.22
N GLY A 69 -10.58 21.09 0.10
CA GLY A 69 -10.78 22.04 1.24
C GLY A 69 -9.97 21.86 2.58
N VAL A 70 -10.52 22.32 3.73
CA VAL A 70 -9.80 22.98 4.85
C VAL A 70 -10.03 22.33 6.26
N LEU A 71 -9.06 22.40 7.21
CA LEU A 71 -9.18 21.82 8.57
C LEU A 71 -8.45 22.46 9.88
N PRO A 72 -8.59 21.97 11.15
CA PRO A 72 -7.98 22.47 12.43
C PRO A 72 -6.47 22.75 12.65
N GLY A 73 -6.11 23.99 12.37
CA GLY A 73 -4.94 24.62 12.99
C GLY A 73 -3.83 24.97 12.01
N GLN A 74 -4.11 24.85 10.71
CA GLN A 74 -3.23 25.35 9.65
C GLN A 74 -3.97 26.43 8.88
N SER A 75 -3.54 26.72 7.66
CA SER A 75 -3.85 27.96 6.98
C SER A 75 -3.64 27.83 5.47
N PRO A 76 -4.59 28.29 4.64
CA PRO A 76 -4.50 28.32 3.19
C PRO A 76 -3.14 28.65 2.61
N VAL A 77 -2.72 27.84 1.63
CA VAL A 77 -1.44 27.99 0.95
C VAL A 77 -1.55 28.08 -0.57
N SER A 78 -2.64 27.57 -1.15
CA SER A 78 -3.50 28.50 -1.91
C SER A 78 -5.00 28.21 -1.75
N GLU A 79 -5.77 28.57 -2.78
CA GLU A 79 -7.22 28.57 -2.91
C GLU A 79 -7.66 27.82 -4.20
N SER A 80 -6.78 27.06 -4.90
CA SER A 80 -7.15 26.46 -6.22
C SER A 80 -6.34 25.26 -6.82
N GLY A 81 -5.24 24.81 -6.22
CA GLY A 81 -4.34 23.72 -6.68
C GLY A 81 -4.47 22.43 -5.83
N SER A 82 -3.40 21.77 -5.31
CA SER A 82 -3.29 20.96 -4.05
C SER A 82 -1.91 20.98 -3.23
N ASP A 83 -1.83 21.06 -1.86
CA ASP A 83 -0.65 21.26 -0.91
C ASP A 83 -0.21 20.15 0.08
N GLY A 84 -0.72 20.03 1.31
CA GLY A 84 -0.56 18.92 2.25
C GLY A 84 -1.71 18.53 3.27
N PHE A 85 -2.22 17.26 3.35
CA PHE A 85 -2.60 16.52 4.59
C PHE A 85 -1.68 15.41 5.11
N ILE A 86 -1.09 15.65 6.29
CA ILE A 86 -0.16 14.87 7.12
C ILE A 86 -0.75 14.55 8.48
N ARG A 87 -0.44 13.40 9.09
CA ARG A 87 -1.26 12.92 10.19
C ARG A 87 -0.59 11.87 11.11
N LYS A 88 -0.48 12.06 12.45
CA LYS A 88 -0.05 11.03 13.45
C LYS A 88 -1.18 10.65 14.34
N TYR A 89 -1.40 9.34 14.44
CA TYR A 89 -2.32 8.81 15.41
C TYR A 89 -1.53 8.60 16.77
N ASP A 90 -0.98 7.43 17.18
CA ASP A 90 0.01 7.06 18.27
C ASP A 90 -0.17 5.50 18.64
N PHE A 91 0.24 4.91 19.76
CA PHE A 91 0.04 3.47 20.07
C PHE A 91 -1.16 2.99 20.89
N ASN A 92 -2.18 3.81 21.17
CA ASN A 92 -3.28 3.42 22.07
C ASN A 92 -4.78 3.88 21.83
N GLY A 93 -5.05 5.04 21.20
CA GLY A 93 -6.33 5.58 20.65
C GLY A 93 -6.33 6.93 19.85
N ALA A 94 -5.29 7.73 20.02
CA ALA A 94 -5.14 9.17 19.92
C ALA A 94 -4.63 9.72 18.62
N GLU A 95 -4.55 11.04 18.57
CA GLU A 95 -3.83 11.82 17.58
C GLU A 95 -2.94 12.82 18.23
N VAL A 96 -1.90 13.23 17.51
CA VAL A 96 -0.90 14.14 18.04
C VAL A 96 -0.95 15.52 17.39
N TRP A 97 -0.93 15.66 16.06
CA TRP A 97 -1.21 16.92 15.31
C TRP A 97 -1.24 16.68 13.81
N THR A 98 -1.15 17.75 13.00
CA THR A 98 -1.26 17.75 11.52
C THR A 98 -1.04 19.14 10.85
N ARG A 99 -0.53 19.29 9.61
CA ARG A 99 0.17 20.51 9.05
C ARG A 99 -0.19 20.98 7.64
N GLN A 100 0.31 22.19 7.30
CA GLN A 100 0.56 22.79 5.97
C GLN A 100 1.94 23.53 5.96
N PHE A 101 2.94 23.54 5.01
CA PHE A 101 3.59 23.35 2.19
C PHE A 101 3.51 24.46 0.97
N GLY A 102 4.40 24.75 -0.06
CA GLY A 102 4.72 24.20 -1.48
C GLY A 102 4.61 25.08 -2.80
N THR A 103 3.97 24.70 -3.95
CA THR A 103 3.50 25.55 -5.16
C THR A 103 2.05 26.16 -5.31
N ASP A 104 1.64 26.76 -6.44
CA ASP A 104 0.30 27.40 -6.62
C ASP A 104 -0.70 26.63 -7.57
N ASP A 105 -0.43 25.37 -7.96
CA ASP A 105 -1.22 24.56 -8.93
C ASP A 105 -1.51 23.11 -8.43
N ALA A 106 -2.01 22.15 -9.25
CA ALA A 106 -2.75 20.94 -8.80
C ALA A 106 -2.07 19.54 -8.91
N ASP A 107 -2.31 18.68 -7.90
CA ASP A 107 -1.17 18.27 -7.08
C ASP A 107 -1.43 16.99 -6.20
N ARG A 108 -1.14 15.76 -6.70
CA ARG A 108 -1.54 14.43 -6.12
C ARG A 108 -0.44 13.59 -5.38
N PRO A 109 -0.57 13.29 -4.07
CA PRO A 109 0.42 12.66 -3.14
C PRO A 109 0.70 11.15 -3.00
N TYR A 110 0.61 10.29 -3.98
CA TYR A 110 0.42 8.85 -3.85
C TYR A 110 1.00 7.94 -2.67
N GLY A 111 1.89 8.34 -1.69
CA GLY A 111 2.11 7.69 -0.37
C GLY A 111 3.38 7.98 0.55
N VAL A 112 3.86 7.00 1.40
CA VAL A 112 4.75 7.13 2.65
C VAL A 112 5.61 5.95 3.21
N ALA A 113 6.71 6.17 4.05
CA ALA A 113 8.02 5.42 4.51
C ALA A 113 8.52 5.94 5.85
N ALA A 114 9.25 5.11 6.59
CA ALA A 114 10.01 5.14 7.85
C ALA A 114 11.50 5.22 7.87
N HIS A 115 12.17 5.49 8.99
CA HIS A 115 13.46 4.92 9.40
C HIS A 115 14.18 5.92 10.31
N ALA A 116 14.95 5.44 11.31
CA ALA A 116 15.21 6.09 12.63
C ALA A 116 15.96 7.43 12.69
N SER A 117 15.62 8.29 11.74
CA SER A 117 16.21 9.57 11.45
C SER A 117 15.42 10.35 10.35
N GLY A 118 14.11 10.60 10.46
CA GLY A 118 13.44 11.70 9.72
C GLY A 118 12.19 11.32 8.91
N ILE A 119 11.69 12.00 7.83
CA ILE A 119 10.44 11.64 7.06
C ILE A 119 10.24 12.04 5.58
N TYR A 120 9.96 11.24 4.56
CA TYR A 120 10.55 11.56 3.28
C TYR A 120 9.61 11.34 2.05
N VAL A 121 9.01 12.40 1.54
CA VAL A 121 7.64 12.49 1.00
C VAL A 121 7.59 12.89 -0.50
N VAL A 122 6.66 12.54 -1.45
CA VAL A 122 7.18 12.27 -2.85
C VAL A 122 6.53 12.48 -4.32
N GLY A 123 6.07 13.56 -5.01
CA GLY A 123 4.86 13.46 -5.96
C GLY A 123 4.40 14.27 -7.17
N ASN A 124 3.16 14.19 -7.69
CA ASN A 124 2.71 14.95 -8.90
C ASN A 124 2.41 16.46 -8.72
N VAL A 125 3.30 17.43 -9.00
CA VAL A 125 2.91 18.86 -9.10
C VAL A 125 2.37 19.18 -10.46
N VAL A 126 1.38 20.04 -10.56
CA VAL A 126 1.28 20.95 -11.68
C VAL A 126 1.78 22.30 -11.16
N GLY A 127 2.45 23.10 -12.00
CA GLY A 127 3.04 24.38 -11.58
C GLY A 127 3.71 25.16 -12.70
N TYR A 128 4.30 24.42 -13.66
CA TYR A 128 4.84 25.01 -14.89
C TYR A 128 4.31 24.30 -16.14
N SER A 129 2.97 24.24 -16.25
CA SER A 129 2.20 23.62 -17.35
C SER A 129 2.42 22.11 -17.59
N ASN A 130 3.20 21.46 -16.74
CA ASN A 130 3.68 20.09 -16.84
C ASN A 130 3.75 19.45 -15.45
N TRP A 131 3.65 18.10 -15.39
CA TRP A 131 3.65 17.32 -14.13
C TRP A 131 5.06 17.35 -13.47
N GLN A 132 5.21 17.57 -12.15
CA GLN A 132 6.40 18.24 -11.51
C GLN A 132 6.62 18.16 -9.94
N ALA A 133 6.23 17.11 -9.22
CA ALA A 133 7.25 16.24 -8.61
C ALA A 133 7.82 16.10 -7.10
N ALA A 134 7.41 16.65 -5.91
CA ALA A 134 8.24 16.93 -4.66
C ALA A 134 8.87 15.82 -3.81
N LEU A 135 9.93 16.11 -3.00
CA LEU A 135 10.98 15.26 -2.36
C LEU A 135 11.14 15.33 -0.85
N ASN A 136 10.07 15.34 -0.15
CA ASN A 136 9.95 16.19 0.96
C ASN A 136 10.55 15.74 2.31
N LYS A 137 11.34 16.60 2.99
CA LYS A 137 11.49 16.74 4.48
C LYS A 137 12.36 17.91 5.03
N PHE A 138 12.58 17.90 6.33
CA PHE A 138 11.85 18.64 7.34
C PHE A 138 12.54 18.22 8.71
N ASP A 139 12.46 18.90 9.87
CA ASP A 139 13.06 18.50 11.24
C ASP A 139 11.20 17.17 13.69
N ALA A 140 11.65 16.76 14.93
CA ALA A 140 11.00 15.94 15.96
C ALA A 140 9.52 16.10 16.43
N ASP A 141 8.71 17.18 16.39
CA ASP A 141 8.70 18.55 15.86
C ASP A 141 7.73 19.01 14.66
N GLY A 142 8.00 20.09 13.88
CA GLY A 142 7.08 21.21 13.38
C GLY A 142 7.35 22.45 12.36
N ASN A 143 8.45 23.27 12.16
CA ASN A 143 8.78 24.19 10.99
C ASN A 143 10.27 24.26 10.38
N LEU A 144 10.45 23.96 9.07
CA LEU A 144 11.55 23.98 8.01
C LEU A 144 12.99 23.26 8.08
N VAL A 145 13.32 22.17 7.29
CA VAL A 145 14.70 21.64 6.78
C VAL A 145 15.18 21.82 5.29
N TRP A 146 14.96 20.90 4.31
CA TRP A 146 15.74 20.93 3.03
C TRP A 146 15.03 20.67 1.71
N THR A 147 15.73 21.03 0.61
CA THR A 147 15.21 21.20 -0.77
C THR A 147 16.23 20.97 -1.91
N ARG A 148 15.89 20.26 -3.01
CA ARG A 148 16.67 20.14 -4.29
C ARG A 148 15.76 19.75 -5.49
N GLN A 149 16.08 20.06 -6.76
CA GLN A 149 15.17 19.70 -7.89
C GLN A 149 15.69 19.22 -9.26
N PHE A 150 14.80 18.38 -9.79
CA PHE A 150 14.43 17.82 -11.09
C PHE A 150 14.84 18.50 -12.40
N ALA A 151 16.07 18.91 -12.61
CA ALA A 151 16.48 19.55 -13.87
C ALA A 151 16.30 18.79 -15.23
N ALA A 152 15.09 18.61 -15.79
CA ALA A 152 14.90 18.44 -17.23
C ALA A 152 13.60 19.07 -17.77
N SER A 153 13.16 18.58 -18.94
CA SER A 153 12.49 19.41 -19.96
C SER A 153 11.05 19.04 -20.31
N GLN A 154 10.57 17.84 -19.93
CA GLN A 154 9.22 17.35 -20.26
C GLN A 154 8.50 16.73 -19.04
N GLN A 155 7.17 16.57 -19.07
CA GLN A 155 6.27 16.23 -17.93
C GLN A 155 6.65 15.00 -17.11
N ILE A 156 6.22 14.85 -15.83
CA ILE A 156 6.66 13.72 -14.98
C ILE A 156 5.63 13.15 -13.89
N SER A 157 4.84 12.04 -14.07
CA SER A 157 4.00 11.27 -13.01
C SER A 157 4.72 10.07 -12.39
N ALA A 158 4.48 9.44 -11.22
CA ALA A 158 5.64 8.71 -10.61
C ALA A 158 5.56 7.68 -9.48
N ASP A 159 4.47 6.99 -9.36
CA ASP A 159 3.72 7.11 -8.14
C ASP A 159 4.28 6.44 -6.86
N THR A 160 5.49 6.83 -6.29
CA THR A 160 6.14 6.20 -5.08
C THR A 160 7.44 6.55 -4.28
N ILE A 161 7.90 5.64 -3.32
CA ILE A 161 9.15 5.39 -2.47
C ILE A 161 9.04 4.32 -1.18
N LEU A 162 9.81 3.62 -0.16
CA LEU A 162 11.05 3.03 0.75
C LEU A 162 12.24 3.51 1.75
N ALA A 163 12.32 3.02 3.02
CA ALA A 163 13.59 2.74 3.82
C ALA A 163 14.69 1.69 3.77
N THR A 164 15.92 1.88 4.30
CA THR A 164 16.77 0.77 4.83
C THR A 164 17.71 1.32 5.86
N GLN A 165 18.43 0.48 6.62
CA GLN A 165 19.61 0.87 7.42
C GLN A 165 20.58 1.86 6.74
N ASN A 166 20.55 1.90 5.40
CA ASN A 166 21.55 2.40 4.50
C ASN A 166 21.08 3.61 3.65
N ALA A 167 20.10 3.51 2.72
CA ALA A 167 19.74 4.59 1.78
C ALA A 167 18.36 4.51 1.06
N ILE A 168 18.01 5.38 0.07
CA ILE A 168 16.64 5.69 -0.49
C ILE A 168 16.54 5.76 -2.03
N TYR A 169 15.52 5.21 -2.74
CA TYR A 169 15.42 4.74 -4.15
C TYR A 169 14.16 5.12 -5.03
N ILE A 170 14.14 5.50 -6.34
CA ILE A 170 12.89 6.06 -7.00
C ILE A 170 12.52 5.67 -8.42
N GLY A 171 11.39 6.27 -8.89
CA GLY A 171 11.33 7.19 -10.06
C GLY A 171 9.95 7.65 -10.53
N GLY A 172 9.70 7.81 -11.83
CA GLY A 172 8.39 8.21 -12.36
C GLY A 172 8.26 8.74 -13.81
N TRP A 173 7.22 8.42 -14.64
CA TRP A 173 7.16 8.64 -16.11
C TRP A 173 7.67 10.02 -16.46
N THR A 174 8.50 10.18 -17.49
CA THR A 174 8.86 11.45 -18.14
C THR A 174 8.96 11.26 -19.63
N TYR A 175 9.00 12.39 -20.33
CA TYR A 175 9.05 12.43 -21.78
C TYR A 175 10.40 12.89 -22.39
N GLY A 176 11.52 13.02 -21.65
CA GLY A 176 12.84 13.23 -22.29
C GLY A 176 14.00 13.79 -21.44
N VAL A 177 15.18 13.25 -21.79
CA VAL A 177 16.50 13.17 -21.12
C VAL A 177 16.65 13.75 -19.73
N LEU A 178 17.00 12.89 -18.78
CA LEU A 178 17.27 13.33 -17.43
C LEU A 178 18.78 13.44 -17.15
N ASP A 179 19.62 12.47 -17.57
CA ASP A 179 21.11 12.53 -17.52
C ASP A 179 21.73 11.45 -18.47
N GLY A 180 20.94 10.88 -19.40
CA GLY A 180 21.18 9.55 -19.98
C GLY A 180 20.75 9.24 -21.42
N VAL A 181 20.48 7.94 -21.68
CA VAL A 181 20.17 7.33 -23.00
C VAL A 181 18.72 7.58 -23.42
N ASP A 182 18.35 8.85 -23.59
CA ASP A 182 17.13 9.16 -24.34
C ASP A 182 17.23 8.56 -25.73
N SER A 183 16.17 7.84 -26.07
CA SER A 183 15.93 7.16 -27.32
C SER A 183 14.48 7.34 -27.76
N GLY A 184 13.67 8.22 -27.14
CA GLY A 184 12.31 8.49 -27.65
C GLY A 184 11.32 9.36 -26.87
N ALA A 185 10.17 9.57 -27.52
CA ALA A 185 9.21 10.63 -27.22
C ALA A 185 7.88 10.16 -26.57
N GLN A 186 7.93 9.20 -25.66
CA GLN A 186 6.79 8.70 -24.88
C GLN A 186 7.06 8.87 -23.36
N PRO A 187 6.21 8.38 -22.42
CA PRO A 187 6.42 8.52 -20.95
C PRO A 187 7.09 7.31 -20.24
N ASP A 188 8.34 7.44 -19.73
CA ASP A 188 9.39 6.37 -19.59
C ASP A 188 9.48 5.52 -18.26
N ALA A 189 10.69 5.05 -17.76
CA ALA A 189 11.24 4.59 -16.41
C ALA A 189 12.49 5.38 -16.08
N TYR A 190 12.78 5.73 -14.82
CA TYR A 190 14.05 6.33 -14.44
C TYR A 190 14.34 6.40 -12.96
N VAL A 191 15.57 6.09 -12.55
CA VAL A 191 15.77 5.32 -11.32
C VAL A 191 17.06 5.57 -10.57
N ARG A 192 16.95 5.74 -9.26
CA ARG A 192 18.02 6.38 -8.48
C ARG A 192 18.01 5.86 -7.06
N LYS A 193 18.99 6.32 -6.27
CA LYS A 193 19.14 6.40 -4.81
C LYS A 193 20.29 7.26 -4.45
N TYR A 194 20.26 7.90 -3.28
CA TYR A 194 21.26 8.89 -2.86
C TYR A 194 22.25 8.47 -1.67
N ASP A 195 23.40 9.15 -1.31
CA ASP A 195 23.98 9.20 0.16
C ASP A 195 22.45 11.19 2.41
N PHE A 196 22.81 11.63 3.64
CA PHE A 196 21.81 12.36 4.48
C PHE A 196 21.32 13.84 4.04
N ASP A 197 21.38 14.40 2.74
CA ASP A 197 21.51 15.85 2.11
C ASP A 197 20.62 16.11 0.85
N GLY A 198 21.10 15.98 -0.40
CA GLY A 198 21.50 17.07 -1.33
C GLY A 198 22.65 16.85 -2.38
N ASN A 199 23.66 15.97 -2.16
CA ASN A 199 24.86 15.53 -2.98
C ASN A 199 24.89 14.22 -3.87
N VAL A 200 25.55 14.20 -5.04
CA VAL A 200 25.38 13.20 -6.15
C VAL A 200 26.35 11.97 -6.20
N ILE A 201 25.85 10.78 -6.59
CA ILE A 201 26.58 9.60 -7.14
C ILE A 201 26.06 9.13 -8.56
N TRP A 202 24.81 8.67 -8.84
CA TRP A 202 24.51 7.89 -10.07
C TRP A 202 23.06 7.47 -10.45
N THR A 203 22.95 6.84 -11.66
CA THR A 203 21.79 6.15 -12.31
C THR A 203 22.11 5.54 -13.76
N ARG A 204 21.26 4.74 -14.47
CA ARG A 204 21.31 4.22 -15.90
C ARG A 204 20.28 4.88 -16.86
N GLN A 205 20.04 4.46 -18.13
CA GLN A 205 18.81 4.77 -18.94
C GLN A 205 18.41 3.64 -19.90
N PHE A 206 17.16 3.62 -20.44
CA PHE A 206 16.53 2.40 -20.88
C PHE A 206 15.14 2.25 -21.59
N GLY A 207 14.71 2.89 -22.71
CA GLY A 207 13.24 2.83 -23.04
C GLY A 207 12.61 2.59 -24.43
N SER A 208 11.28 2.47 -24.47
CA SER A 208 10.45 1.74 -25.44
C SER A 208 9.71 2.51 -26.53
N ASP A 209 9.32 1.81 -27.59
CA ASP A 209 8.44 2.31 -28.64
C ASP A 209 7.04 2.81 -28.19
N VAL A 210 6.57 2.58 -26.94
CA VAL A 210 5.14 2.68 -26.53
C VAL A 210 4.92 3.45 -25.21
N TYR A 211 3.94 3.09 -24.36
CA TYR A 211 3.74 3.59 -22.98
C TYR A 211 3.95 2.45 -21.98
N ASP A 212 3.89 2.82 -20.71
CA ASP A 212 4.98 2.61 -19.79
C ASP A 212 4.49 3.30 -18.49
N VAL A 213 4.12 2.53 -17.47
CA VAL A 213 4.02 2.97 -16.05
C VAL A 213 4.79 1.98 -15.12
N VAL A 214 4.74 2.09 -13.80
CA VAL A 214 5.30 1.10 -12.86
C VAL A 214 4.39 0.96 -11.68
N THR A 215 4.68 0.10 -10.70
CA THR A 215 4.20 0.34 -9.34
C THR A 215 5.01 -0.09 -8.01
N GLY A 216 6.29 -0.55 -7.82
CA GLY A 216 6.87 -1.06 -6.46
C GLY A 216 8.27 -0.65 -5.88
N LEU A 217 9.11 -1.38 -5.01
CA LEU A 217 10.67 -1.52 -4.83
C LEU A 217 11.44 -2.34 -3.61
N ALA A 218 11.78 -3.69 -3.50
CA ALA A 218 12.10 -4.53 -2.21
C ALA A 218 13.51 -5.14 -1.83
N GLU A 219 14.12 -5.04 -0.61
CA GLU A 219 15.48 -5.50 -0.02
C GLU A 219 15.87 -6.90 0.58
N ASP A 220 17.02 -7.49 0.21
CA ASP A 220 17.48 -8.83 0.68
C ASP A 220 18.60 -8.86 1.74
N GLY A 221 19.27 -7.74 1.94
CA GLY A 221 20.51 -7.61 2.68
C GLY A 221 21.77 -7.55 1.81
N SER A 222 21.72 -7.55 0.45
CA SER A 222 22.77 -6.98 -0.43
C SER A 222 22.60 -6.80 -1.99
N PHE A 223 21.68 -7.40 -2.79
CA PHE A 223 21.77 -7.49 -4.30
C PHE A 223 20.54 -7.28 -5.26
N ILE A 224 19.34 -6.86 -4.82
CA ILE A 224 18.32 -5.99 -5.50
C ILE A 224 17.41 -6.25 -6.70
N TYR A 225 16.17 -5.60 -6.63
CA TYR A 225 14.79 -5.66 -7.27
C TYR A 225 13.92 -4.43 -7.64
N VAL A 226 13.34 -4.52 -8.85
CA VAL A 226 12.28 -3.78 -9.57
C VAL A 226 10.98 -4.55 -9.80
N THR A 227 9.88 -3.81 -9.90
CA THR A 227 8.54 -4.15 -10.40
C THR A 227 7.77 -3.06 -11.29
N GLY A 228 7.28 -3.21 -12.55
CA GLY A 228 6.26 -2.27 -13.18
C GLY A 228 5.55 -2.59 -14.53
N THR A 229 4.97 -1.59 -15.24
CA THR A 229 4.15 -1.60 -16.51
C THR A 229 4.82 -1.41 -17.85
N THR A 230 4.24 -1.94 -18.94
CA THR A 230 4.70 -1.92 -20.33
C THR A 230 3.54 -2.13 -21.34
N PHE A 231 3.77 -2.18 -22.66
CA PHE A 231 2.75 -2.25 -23.75
C PHE A 231 3.28 -2.85 -25.14
N GLY A 232 4.07 -3.97 -25.26
CA GLY A 232 5.03 -4.23 -26.42
C GLY A 232 6.28 -5.20 -26.25
N ALA A 233 7.57 -4.82 -26.52
CA ALA A 233 8.80 -5.70 -26.37
C ALA A 233 10.15 -5.02 -25.96
N LEU A 234 11.20 -5.76 -25.48
CA LEU A 234 12.55 -5.24 -25.09
C LEU A 234 13.81 -6.00 -25.57
N ASP A 235 15.02 -5.43 -25.40
CA ASP A 235 16.28 -6.19 -25.60
C ASP A 235 16.34 -7.48 -24.78
N GLY A 236 16.73 -8.52 -25.50
CA GLY A 236 16.83 -9.91 -25.05
C GLY A 236 15.53 -10.70 -25.18
N GLN A 237 14.39 -10.06 -25.49
CA GLN A 237 13.07 -10.54 -25.07
C GLN A 237 11.90 -10.12 -26.03
N THR A 238 10.62 -10.43 -25.74
CA THR A 238 9.53 -10.65 -26.76
C THR A 238 8.27 -9.74 -26.61
N SER A 239 7.12 -9.94 -27.29
CA SER A 239 5.82 -9.25 -27.00
C SER A 239 4.65 -10.26 -26.96
N SER A 240 3.73 -10.10 -26.00
CA SER A 240 2.56 -10.97 -25.80
C SER A 240 1.26 -10.17 -25.68
N GLY A 241 1.27 -9.06 -24.91
CA GLY A 241 0.08 -8.37 -24.45
C GLY A 241 -0.31 -7.09 -25.19
N SER A 242 -1.31 -6.41 -24.60
CA SER A 242 -1.63 -5.01 -24.92
C SER A 242 -1.05 -4.04 -23.87
N GLN A 243 -0.86 -4.52 -22.65
CA GLN A 243 -0.23 -3.86 -21.50
C GLN A 243 0.57 -4.94 -20.78
N ASP A 244 1.68 -4.61 -20.08
CA ASP A 244 2.82 -5.51 -19.84
C ASP A 244 3.70 -5.21 -18.48
N VAL A 245 4.62 -6.08 -17.86
CA VAL A 245 5.17 -6.45 -16.42
C VAL A 245 6.67 -6.20 -16.31
N PHE A 246 7.38 -6.24 -15.12
CA PHE A 246 8.83 -6.69 -15.15
C PHE A 246 9.75 -7.03 -13.89
N VAL A 247 10.60 -8.12 -13.94
CA VAL A 247 11.79 -8.68 -13.09
C VAL A 247 13.29 -9.06 -13.61
N ARG A 248 14.40 -8.72 -12.89
CA ARG A 248 15.90 -8.75 -13.18
C ARG A 248 16.75 -9.10 -11.87
N LYS A 249 18.02 -8.62 -11.72
CA LYS A 249 18.89 -8.50 -10.49
C LYS A 249 20.16 -7.56 -10.46
N TYR A 250 20.52 -6.82 -9.36
CA TYR A 250 21.68 -5.88 -9.29
C TYR A 250 22.52 -5.63 -7.91
N ASP A 251 23.53 -6.40 -7.41
CA ASP A 251 24.81 -6.02 -6.63
C ASP A 251 24.90 -4.68 -5.80
N SER A 252 26.01 -3.93 -5.84
CA SER A 252 26.47 -2.87 -4.91
C SER A 252 27.35 -1.74 -5.57
N ASN A 253 27.72 -1.82 -6.88
CA ASN A 253 28.34 -0.73 -7.71
C ASN A 253 27.95 -0.44 -9.22
N GLY A 254 27.24 -1.24 -10.05
CA GLY A 254 26.36 -0.77 -11.17
C GLY A 254 26.19 -1.48 -12.53
N ASN A 255 26.32 -2.81 -12.66
CA ASN A 255 26.66 -3.53 -13.92
C ASN A 255 25.83 -4.81 -14.37
N GLU A 256 25.35 -4.90 -15.64
CA GLU A 256 24.32 -5.82 -16.25
C GLU A 256 24.60 -7.35 -16.38
N ILE A 257 23.59 -8.28 -16.30
CA ILE A 257 23.66 -9.71 -16.79
C ILE A 257 22.37 -10.39 -17.42
N TRP A 258 21.21 -10.62 -16.74
CA TRP A 258 20.07 -11.54 -17.15
C TRP A 258 18.62 -11.04 -16.84
N THR A 259 17.50 -11.74 -17.18
CA THR A 259 16.19 -11.08 -17.52
C THR A 259 14.94 -11.99 -17.67
N GLN A 260 13.68 -11.63 -17.31
CA GLN A 260 12.53 -12.57 -17.45
C GLN A 260 11.15 -12.11 -17.99
N GLN A 261 10.80 -12.62 -19.20
CA GLN A 261 9.66 -12.28 -20.10
C GLN A 261 8.77 -13.54 -20.35
N PHE A 262 7.56 -13.38 -20.89
CA PHE A 262 6.44 -14.31 -21.24
C PHE A 262 5.15 -13.46 -21.11
N GLY A 263 3.92 -13.76 -21.56
CA GLY A 263 2.75 -12.93 -21.12
C GLY A 263 1.34 -13.50 -21.28
N THR A 264 0.30 -12.66 -21.18
CA THR A 264 -1.00 -12.91 -21.83
C THR A 264 -1.26 -11.90 -22.96
N ALA A 265 -2.36 -12.03 -23.69
CA ALA A 265 -2.76 -11.12 -24.77
C ALA A 265 -3.61 -9.91 -24.30
N GLY A 266 -3.78 -9.75 -22.98
CA GLY A 266 -4.83 -8.93 -22.37
C GLY A 266 -4.46 -7.47 -22.06
N TYR A 267 -5.32 -6.86 -21.25
CA TYR A 267 -5.02 -5.69 -20.42
C TYR A 267 -4.88 -6.16 -19.00
N ASP A 268 -3.79 -5.74 -18.41
CA ASP A 268 -3.15 -6.56 -17.42
C ASP A 268 -2.26 -5.47 -16.72
N SER A 269 -2.82 -4.62 -15.82
CA SER A 269 -2.15 -3.46 -15.11
C SER A 269 -1.13 -3.82 -13.94
N VAL A 270 -1.09 -3.33 -12.65
CA VAL A 270 -0.37 -4.08 -11.53
C VAL A 270 -0.53 -3.92 -9.97
N GLY A 271 -0.24 -5.00 -9.15
CA GLY A 271 0.04 -5.17 -7.69
C GLY A 271 1.23 -5.39 -6.70
N GLY A 272 2.57 -5.54 -6.79
CA GLY A 272 3.48 -5.37 -5.56
C GLY A 272 5.03 -5.60 -5.62
N ILE A 273 5.73 -6.03 -4.51
CA ILE A 273 7.12 -6.54 -4.19
C ILE A 273 7.65 -6.58 -2.66
N ASP A 274 7.93 -7.63 -1.77
CA ASP A 274 8.66 -7.51 -0.39
C ASP A 274 8.94 -8.77 0.56
N ILE A 275 9.78 -8.85 1.63
CA ILE A 275 10.67 -10.04 1.82
C ILE A 275 11.15 -10.76 3.13
N GLY A 276 10.63 -11.98 3.35
CA GLY A 276 11.16 -13.07 4.18
C GLY A 276 11.96 -14.20 3.46
N ARG A 277 12.65 -14.99 4.30
CA ARG A 277 13.76 -15.95 4.05
C ARG A 277 13.89 -16.84 2.79
N ASN A 278 12.84 -17.38 2.15
CA ASN A 278 13.04 -18.38 1.09
C ASN A 278 12.75 -17.90 -0.33
N GLY A 279 12.16 -16.73 -0.63
CA GLY A 279 11.71 -16.47 -2.00
C GLY A 279 11.43 -15.03 -2.42
N ILE A 280 10.90 -14.84 -3.65
CA ILE A 280 10.10 -13.68 -4.15
C ILE A 280 8.59 -14.05 -4.35
N TYR A 281 7.64 -13.10 -4.26
CA TYR A 281 6.17 -13.22 -4.24
C TYR A 281 5.37 -12.00 -4.90
N LEU A 282 4.42 -12.17 -5.93
CA LEU A 282 3.81 -11.34 -7.06
C LEU A 282 2.26 -11.40 -7.42
N VAL A 283 1.53 -10.29 -7.72
CA VAL A 283 0.03 -10.13 -7.70
C VAL A 283 -0.65 -9.05 -8.58
N GLY A 284 -1.87 -9.28 -9.09
CA GLY A 284 -2.18 -8.88 -10.48
C GLY A 284 -3.57 -9.07 -11.11
N THR A 285 -3.65 -9.09 -12.44
CA THR A 285 -4.81 -9.23 -13.36
C THR A 285 -4.49 -10.30 -14.33
N THR A 286 -5.46 -10.99 -14.89
CA THR A 286 -5.32 -11.14 -16.33
C THR A 286 -6.67 -11.28 -16.96
N ASN A 287 -6.87 -10.48 -18.02
CA ASN A 287 -8.02 -10.50 -18.90
C ASN A 287 -8.01 -11.72 -19.86
N ALA A 288 -7.07 -12.66 -19.66
CA ALA A 288 -6.95 -13.93 -20.37
C ALA A 288 -6.25 -15.01 -19.53
N ALA A 289 -5.93 -16.17 -20.12
CA ALA A 289 -5.29 -17.30 -19.44
C ALA A 289 -3.76 -17.33 -19.57
N LEU A 290 -3.11 -17.75 -18.50
CA LEU A 290 -1.66 -17.84 -18.31
C LEU A 290 -1.04 -19.17 -18.71
N PRO A 291 0.31 -19.24 -18.81
CA PRO A 291 1.00 -20.51 -18.97
C PRO A 291 0.54 -21.55 -17.96
N GLU A 292 -0.12 -22.59 -18.48
CA GLU A 292 -0.64 -23.75 -17.73
C GLU A 292 -1.91 -23.49 -16.87
N GLN A 293 -2.57 -22.32 -16.93
CA GLN A 293 -3.64 -21.91 -15.97
C GLN A 293 -5.04 -21.64 -16.55
N THR A 294 -5.97 -21.34 -15.64
CA THR A 294 -7.40 -21.14 -15.91
C THR A 294 -7.75 -19.67 -15.95
N HIS A 295 -8.65 -19.28 -16.86
CA HIS A 295 -9.29 -17.98 -16.85
C HIS A 295 -10.78 -18.15 -16.58
N LEU A 296 -11.34 -17.40 -15.63
CA LEU A 296 -12.68 -17.64 -15.07
C LEU A 296 -13.61 -16.42 -15.17
N GLY A 297 -13.09 -15.21 -14.92
CA GLY A 297 -13.84 -13.96 -14.96
C GLY A 297 -13.74 -13.19 -16.28
N ALA A 298 -14.10 -11.91 -16.21
CA ALA A 298 -13.70 -10.88 -17.18
C ALA A 298 -12.19 -10.64 -17.09
N SER A 299 -11.65 -10.83 -15.88
CA SER A 299 -10.25 -11.04 -15.57
C SER A 299 -10.12 -11.83 -14.25
N ASP A 300 -8.91 -12.06 -13.74
CA ASP A 300 -8.58 -13.02 -12.66
C ASP A 300 -7.41 -12.47 -11.73
N VAL A 301 -6.90 -13.12 -10.64
CA VAL A 301 -5.60 -12.95 -9.87
C VAL A 301 -4.76 -14.34 -9.86
N PHE A 302 -3.42 -14.48 -9.55
CA PHE A 302 -2.12 -15.20 -10.10
C PHE A 302 -1.34 -15.10 -8.73
N ILE A 303 -0.44 -15.99 -8.34
CA ILE A 303 0.63 -15.70 -7.36
C ILE A 303 1.96 -16.56 -7.57
N ARG A 304 2.92 -16.42 -8.56
CA ARG A 304 4.24 -17.23 -8.85
C ARG A 304 5.24 -17.91 -7.77
N LEU A 305 6.61 -17.81 -7.81
CA LEU A 305 7.77 -18.05 -6.82
C LEU A 305 8.98 -18.28 -7.67
N PHE A 306 9.54 -17.29 -8.45
CA PHE A 306 10.89 -17.23 -9.17
C PHE A 306 12.06 -17.38 -8.19
N ASP A 307 13.36 -17.29 -8.49
CA ASP A 307 14.18 -18.51 -8.57
C ASP A 307 15.56 -18.20 -7.70
N ALA A 308 16.69 -18.95 -7.58
CA ALA A 308 18.10 -18.58 -7.18
C ALA A 308 19.37 -19.04 -8.08
N ASP A 309 19.19 -19.44 -9.35
CA ASP A 309 19.99 -19.77 -10.57
C ASP A 309 19.59 -18.93 -11.87
N GLY A 310 18.78 -19.39 -12.88
CA GLY A 310 18.05 -18.53 -13.92
C GLY A 310 16.64 -18.90 -14.58
N ASN A 311 15.51 -19.30 -13.92
CA ASN A 311 14.45 -20.22 -14.50
C ASN A 311 12.94 -20.26 -13.97
N THR A 312 12.26 -21.45 -13.99
CA THR A 312 10.86 -21.75 -13.52
C THR A 312 10.40 -23.10 -12.82
N VAL A 313 9.41 -23.18 -11.86
CA VAL A 313 9.02 -24.39 -10.99
C VAL A 313 7.51 -24.82 -10.71
N TRP A 314 6.42 -24.13 -11.06
CA TRP A 314 5.02 -24.60 -11.44
C TRP A 314 4.23 -23.38 -11.99
N THR A 315 2.87 -23.33 -12.10
CA THR A 315 2.03 -22.07 -12.21
C THR A 315 0.53 -22.25 -11.69
N ARG A 316 -0.32 -21.20 -11.43
CA ARG A 316 -1.81 -21.10 -11.12
C ARG A 316 -2.43 -19.61 -11.24
N GLN A 317 -3.75 -19.34 -11.53
CA GLN A 317 -4.52 -18.05 -11.76
C GLN A 317 -6.10 -17.95 -11.37
N PHE A 318 -6.61 -17.48 -10.20
CA PHE A 318 -8.07 -17.51 -9.83
C PHE A 318 -8.98 -16.40 -10.42
N GLY A 319 -10.31 -16.60 -10.48
CA GLY A 319 -11.38 -15.56 -10.60
C GLY A 319 -12.80 -16.18 -10.52
N THR A 320 -13.89 -15.48 -10.14
CA THR A 320 -15.24 -16.09 -10.36
C THR A 320 -15.50 -15.99 -11.85
N PRO A 321 -16.54 -16.65 -12.36
CA PRO A 321 -17.40 -16.16 -13.46
C PRO A 321 -17.67 -14.64 -13.70
N ARG A 322 -17.04 -13.62 -13.07
CA ARG A 322 -17.47 -12.21 -13.13
C ARG A 322 -16.35 -11.15 -13.12
N GLU A 323 -16.48 -10.09 -12.32
CA GLU A 323 -15.65 -8.89 -12.34
C GLU A 323 -15.21 -8.53 -10.93
N ASP A 324 -14.06 -7.90 -10.82
CA ASP A 324 -13.25 -8.10 -9.65
C ASP A 324 -12.25 -6.95 -9.45
N TRP A 325 -10.92 -7.23 -9.25
CA TRP A 325 -9.69 -6.51 -9.73
C TRP A 325 -8.42 -6.75 -8.76
N ALA A 326 -7.33 -6.01 -8.32
CA ALA A 326 -6.28 -6.37 -7.24
C ALA A 326 -5.35 -5.36 -6.45
N ALA A 327 -4.61 -5.84 -5.40
CA ALA A 327 -3.86 -5.26 -4.23
C ALA A 327 -2.41 -5.79 -3.90
N ASP A 328 -2.03 -6.06 -2.64
CA ASP A 328 -0.66 -5.99 -2.04
C ASP A 328 0.16 -7.28 -1.54
N LEU A 329 0.94 -7.43 -0.42
CA LEU A 329 1.75 -8.69 -0.01
C LEU A 329 2.38 -8.82 1.39
N ALA A 330 2.16 -7.99 2.38
CA ALA A 330 2.98 -7.82 3.62
C ALA A 330 3.14 -8.83 4.79
N LEU A 331 4.33 -9.37 5.04
CA LEU A 331 4.68 -10.69 5.61
C LEU A 331 4.56 -11.21 7.08
N SER A 332 3.80 -12.27 7.43
CA SER A 332 3.74 -12.80 8.83
C SER A 332 4.07 -14.28 8.95
N ASP A 333 5.05 -14.72 9.81
CA ASP A 333 6.79 -17.53 10.18
C ASP A 333 6.20 -18.93 9.73
N GLY A 334 6.19 -19.13 8.40
CA GLY A 334 5.24 -20.02 7.75
C GLY A 334 4.41 -19.55 6.54
N SER A 335 4.06 -18.26 6.19
CA SER A 335 3.20 -17.94 4.97
C SER A 335 2.61 -16.52 4.51
N VAL A 336 2.20 -16.30 3.19
CA VAL A 336 1.48 -15.19 2.36
C VAL A 336 -0.10 -14.93 2.24
N HIS A 337 -0.71 -13.71 2.41
CA HIS A 337 -2.11 -13.23 2.66
C HIS A 337 -2.74 -11.98 1.95
N VAL A 338 -3.84 -12.10 1.16
CA VAL A 338 -4.17 -11.23 0.01
C VAL A 338 -5.59 -10.56 -0.37
N ILE A 339 -5.93 -9.27 -0.18
CA ILE A 339 -7.27 -8.55 -0.47
C ILE A 339 -7.58 -7.52 -1.68
N GLY A 340 -8.87 -7.23 -2.03
CA GLY A 340 -9.37 -6.08 -2.88
C GLY A 340 -10.88 -5.74 -3.35
N ALA A 341 -11.78 -6.53 -4.07
CA ALA A 341 -13.21 -6.31 -4.60
C ALA A 341 -14.04 -7.60 -4.86
N SER A 342 -15.36 -7.69 -5.19
CA SER A 342 -16.10 -8.90 -5.78
C SER A 342 -17.52 -9.16 -6.40
N LEU A 343 -17.67 -9.39 -7.72
CA LEU A 343 -18.99 -9.12 -8.29
C LEU A 343 -20.04 -10.14 -7.85
N ASN A 344 -20.83 -9.76 -6.84
CA ASN A 344 -21.79 -10.63 -6.16
C ASN A 344 -21.11 -11.76 -5.36
N GLY A 345 -20.56 -11.45 -4.19
CA GLY A 345 -20.32 -12.44 -3.14
C GLY A 345 -21.54 -13.32 -2.88
N PRO A 346 -21.36 -14.62 -2.55
CA PRO A 346 -22.44 -15.49 -2.14
C PRO A 346 -23.21 -14.99 -0.90
N GLU A 347 -22.70 -14.05 -0.11
CA GLU A 347 -23.49 -13.36 0.93
C GLU A 347 -24.44 -12.31 0.31
N PHE A 348 -24.02 -11.50 -0.67
CA PHE A 348 -24.87 -10.48 -1.32
C PHE A 348 -24.78 -10.47 -2.86
N GLN A 349 -25.78 -11.07 -3.52
CA GLN A 349 -25.95 -11.00 -4.98
C GLN A 349 -26.69 -9.73 -5.44
N ASN A 350 -26.14 -8.59 -5.03
CA ASN A 350 -26.64 -7.23 -5.24
C ASN A 350 -26.22 -6.63 -6.60
N ASN A 351 -25.19 -7.17 -7.26
CA ASN A 351 -24.36 -6.46 -8.23
C ASN A 351 -23.97 -5.07 -7.68
N ASN A 352 -23.66 -5.03 -6.38
CA ASN A 352 -22.94 -4.03 -5.61
C ASN A 352 -21.60 -4.68 -5.13
N TYR A 353 -20.74 -4.14 -4.21
CA TYR A 353 -19.27 -3.99 -4.47
C TYR A 353 -17.94 -4.69 -3.69
N ASP A 354 -17.91 -5.43 -2.51
CA ASP A 354 -17.25 -6.72 -1.77
C ASP A 354 -15.79 -7.06 -1.40
N VAL A 355 -15.66 -7.55 -0.12
CA VAL A 355 -14.58 -8.32 0.57
C VAL A 355 -14.79 -9.81 1.03
N ARG A 356 -13.79 -10.74 0.84
CA ARG A 356 -13.82 -12.27 1.00
C ARG A 356 -12.42 -12.94 0.93
N VAL A 357 -12.24 -14.27 0.64
CA VAL A 357 -10.92 -15.03 0.49
C VAL A 357 -10.87 -16.47 -0.19
N TYR A 358 -9.66 -17.08 -0.48
CA TYR A 358 -9.19 -18.53 -0.33
C TYR A 358 -7.64 -18.75 0.08
N SER A 359 -6.93 -19.94 0.19
CA SER A 359 -5.49 -20.10 0.78
C SER A 359 -4.41 -21.22 0.39
N TYR A 360 -3.12 -21.27 0.93
CA TYR A 360 -2.03 -22.37 1.02
C TYR A 360 -0.89 -22.30 2.23
N ASP A 361 0.29 -23.05 2.33
CA ASP A 361 1.56 -23.12 3.30
C ASP A 361 2.94 -23.66 2.74
N GLU A 362 3.40 -24.94 2.76
CA GLU A 362 4.62 -25.58 2.17
C GLU A 362 4.90 -25.68 0.61
N ASN A 363 4.05 -26.10 -0.37
CA ASN A 363 4.23 -26.04 -1.86
C ASN A 363 2.93 -25.97 -2.81
N GLY A 364 1.72 -25.55 -2.38
CA GLY A 364 0.50 -25.15 -3.15
C GLY A 364 -0.73 -26.11 -3.35
N ASN A 365 -1.74 -26.10 -2.45
CA ASN A 365 -3.00 -26.94 -2.43
C ASN A 365 -4.34 -26.14 -2.22
N HIS A 366 -4.83 -25.91 -0.98
CA HIS A 366 -5.81 -24.86 -0.55
C HIS A 366 -5.56 -24.47 0.97
N VAL A 367 -6.41 -23.64 1.67
CA VAL A 367 -6.76 -23.67 3.14
C VAL A 367 -8.21 -23.20 3.44
N TRP A 368 -8.48 -21.94 3.84
CA TRP A 368 -9.81 -21.44 4.24
C TRP A 368 -10.42 -20.43 3.26
N THR A 369 -11.31 -19.58 3.80
CA THR A 369 -12.05 -18.45 3.24
C THR A 369 -12.93 -17.88 4.36
N ASN A 370 -13.02 -16.57 4.64
CA ASN A 370 -14.28 -15.99 5.12
C ASN A 370 -14.95 -15.19 3.98
N GLU A 371 -16.06 -14.54 4.30
CA GLU A 371 -16.72 -13.45 3.56
C GLU A 371 -17.19 -12.40 4.58
N PHE A 372 -17.65 -11.22 4.15
CA PHE A 372 -18.92 -10.72 4.70
C PHE A 372 -19.63 -9.79 3.71
N GLY A 373 -20.69 -9.11 4.15
CA GLY A 373 -21.46 -8.24 3.27
C GLY A 373 -22.52 -7.34 3.93
N THR A 374 -22.97 -6.35 3.16
CA THR A 374 -24.20 -5.58 3.19
C THR A 374 -24.56 -5.32 1.70
N GLU A 375 -25.49 -4.40 1.44
CA GLU A 375 -26.12 -4.24 0.12
C GLU A 375 -25.42 -3.23 -0.83
N GLU A 376 -24.28 -2.62 -0.42
CA GLU A 376 -23.58 -1.52 -1.12
C GLU A 376 -22.16 -1.89 -1.67
N TYR A 377 -21.17 -0.96 -1.80
CA TYR A 377 -19.81 -1.11 -2.42
C TYR A 377 -18.67 -0.96 -1.40
N GLU A 378 -17.90 -1.96 -0.96
CA GLU A 378 -17.36 -1.97 0.43
C GLU A 378 -15.97 -2.67 0.67
N ASP A 379 -14.84 -2.08 0.18
CA ASP A 379 -13.49 -2.59 -0.29
C ASP A 379 -12.38 -3.04 0.69
N GLY A 380 -11.07 -3.02 0.27
CA GLY A 380 -9.75 -3.32 0.93
C GLY A 380 -8.51 -2.85 0.12
N ARG A 381 -7.22 -2.80 0.61
CA ARG A 381 -5.99 -2.17 -0.02
C ARG A 381 -4.46 -2.38 0.39
N ASP A 382 -3.88 -2.96 1.46
CA ASP A 382 -2.37 -3.09 1.62
C ASP A 382 -1.62 -4.28 2.35
N ILE A 383 -1.07 -4.18 3.58
CA ILE A 383 -0.71 -5.17 4.65
C ILE A 383 0.59 -4.76 5.39
N GLU A 384 0.93 -5.01 6.67
CA GLU A 384 2.13 -4.31 7.28
C GLU A 384 2.70 -4.86 8.61
N VAL A 385 3.86 -5.54 8.81
CA VAL A 385 3.88 -6.66 9.81
C VAL A 385 4.66 -6.60 11.14
N ILE A 386 3.97 -6.65 12.29
CA ILE A 386 4.55 -7.13 13.56
C ILE A 386 4.14 -8.66 13.78
N GLY A 387 5.12 -9.57 13.92
CA GLY A 387 5.21 -11.00 14.37
C GLY A 387 4.21 -11.88 15.18
N THR A 388 3.02 -11.51 15.71
CA THR A 388 2.00 -12.46 16.30
C THR A 388 0.56 -11.97 16.22
N ASP A 389 0.33 -10.78 15.70
CA ASP A 389 -0.98 -10.24 15.36
C ASP A 389 -0.95 -9.75 13.84
N LEU A 390 -2.02 -9.38 13.07
CA LEU A 390 -2.09 -9.42 11.55
C LEU A 390 -2.74 -8.33 10.65
N TYR A 391 -3.79 -7.69 11.10
CA TYR A 391 -4.44 -6.48 10.59
C TYR A 391 -4.71 -6.16 9.07
N ILE A 392 -5.96 -5.82 8.64
CA ILE A 392 -6.50 -6.06 7.25
C ILE A 392 -7.75 -5.25 6.90
N VAL A 393 -7.77 -4.45 5.87
CA VAL A 393 -8.59 -3.26 5.84
C VAL A 393 -9.62 -3.05 4.64
N GLY A 394 -10.20 -1.87 4.25
CA GLY A 394 -11.49 -1.86 3.47
C GLY A 394 -12.53 -0.73 3.28
N ASN A 395 -13.86 -0.98 3.10
CA ASN A 395 -15.03 -0.26 3.70
C ASN A 395 -16.44 -0.85 3.74
N SER A 396 -17.36 -0.05 4.31
CA SER A 396 -18.79 -0.12 4.25
C SER A 396 -19.44 1.26 4.03
N ASP A 397 -20.29 1.31 3.02
CA ASP A 397 -21.26 2.31 2.61
C ASP A 397 -22.54 2.28 3.44
N LEU A 398 -22.67 1.28 4.30
CA LEU A 398 -23.63 1.20 5.39
C LEU A 398 -22.89 0.97 6.74
N PRO A 399 -23.62 0.83 7.87
CA PRO A 399 -23.06 0.26 9.09
C PRO A 399 -22.79 -1.23 8.96
N LEU A 400 -21.61 -1.67 9.37
CA LEU A 400 -21.23 -3.08 9.31
C LEU A 400 -22.11 -4.04 10.13
N PRO A 401 -22.12 -5.35 9.79
CA PRO A 401 -22.65 -6.39 10.66
C PRO A 401 -21.93 -6.42 12.02
N GLY A 402 -22.62 -5.89 13.04
CA GLY A 402 -22.10 -5.69 14.40
C GLY A 402 -22.37 -4.29 14.94
N GLU A 403 -22.58 -3.31 14.04
CA GLU A 403 -22.25 -1.92 14.35
C GLU A 403 -23.38 -0.96 14.67
N VAL A 404 -23.04 0.03 15.50
CA VAL A 404 -24.01 0.94 16.12
C VAL A 404 -23.88 2.33 15.53
N ASP A 405 -24.72 2.58 14.52
CA ASP A 405 -24.85 3.81 13.74
C ASP A 405 -24.55 5.12 14.50
N LEU A 406 -23.38 5.71 14.24
CA LEU A 406 -22.99 7.06 14.64
C LEU A 406 -23.20 8.09 13.50
N ASN A 407 -24.18 7.80 12.63
CA ASN A 407 -24.50 8.43 11.36
C ASN A 407 -23.58 8.01 10.20
N ARG A 408 -23.87 6.81 9.71
CA ARG A 408 -23.83 6.44 8.29
C ARG A 408 -22.47 6.51 7.60
N SER A 409 -21.81 5.36 7.71
CA SER A 409 -20.94 4.78 6.70
C SER A 409 -19.68 5.54 6.36
N GLY A 410 -18.75 4.82 5.73
CA GLY A 410 -17.36 5.19 5.79
C GLY A 410 -16.34 4.10 6.06
N MET A 411 -15.12 4.52 6.46
CA MET A 411 -13.97 3.70 6.85
C MET A 411 -14.24 2.74 8.03
N PHE A 412 -13.59 1.60 8.27
CA PHE A 412 -13.92 0.75 9.43
C PHE A 412 -12.67 -0.12 9.89
N LEU A 413 -12.29 -0.35 11.19
CA LEU A 413 -11.28 -1.33 11.80
C LEU A 413 -11.66 -2.75 12.46
N ARG A 414 -11.81 -3.94 11.84
CA ARG A 414 -11.90 -5.32 12.51
C ARG A 414 -10.57 -5.91 13.11
N LYS A 415 -10.51 -7.20 13.59
CA LYS A 415 -9.28 -8.06 13.87
C LYS A 415 -9.46 -9.42 13.11
N TYR A 416 -8.84 -10.55 13.50
CA TYR A 416 -9.00 -12.00 13.14
C TYR A 416 -7.58 -12.63 13.20
N THR A 417 -7.26 -13.63 14.05
CA THR A 417 -6.00 -14.44 14.12
C THR A 417 -5.56 -15.09 12.82
N THR A 418 -4.39 -15.79 12.79
CA THR A 418 -3.84 -16.50 11.61
C THR A 418 -4.76 -17.65 11.15
N ALA A 419 -6.10 -17.39 11.04
CA ALA A 419 -7.21 -18.25 11.48
C ALA A 419 -8.69 -18.09 10.87
N GLY A 420 -9.68 -17.18 11.04
CA GLY A 420 -11.13 -17.43 10.61
C GLY A 420 -12.26 -16.40 10.94
N ILE A 421 -13.30 -16.75 11.73
CA ILE A 421 -14.34 -15.85 12.33
C ILE A 421 -14.21 -15.30 13.82
N GLU A 422 -13.69 -14.06 13.99
CA GLU A 422 -14.09 -12.93 14.89
C GLU A 422 -13.77 -12.83 16.44
N GLN A 423 -13.80 -11.61 17.06
CA GLN A 423 -13.69 -11.18 18.52
C GLN A 423 -14.36 -9.78 18.86
N TRP A 424 -14.65 -8.77 17.97
CA TRP A 424 -15.53 -7.54 18.21
C TRP A 424 -15.96 -6.75 16.92
N THR A 425 -15.78 -5.40 16.81
CA THR A 425 -15.82 -4.42 15.65
C THR A 425 -16.16 -2.99 16.22
N GLN A 426 -16.31 -1.90 15.42
CA GLN A 426 -16.85 -0.51 15.67
C GLN A 426 -17.28 0.19 14.31
N GLN A 427 -17.48 1.52 14.29
CA GLN A 427 -17.74 2.35 13.10
C GLN A 427 -17.59 3.86 13.51
N PHE A 428 -16.61 4.68 13.07
CA PHE A 428 -16.39 6.06 13.60
C PHE A 428 -16.55 7.28 12.64
N GLY A 429 -17.62 7.39 11.86
CA GLY A 429 -17.77 8.41 10.79
C GLY A 429 -17.82 9.88 11.18
N ALA A 430 -17.80 10.72 10.15
CA ALA A 430 -18.17 12.13 10.21
C ALA A 430 -19.45 12.39 9.41
N THR A 431 -19.99 13.59 9.60
CA THR A 431 -21.21 14.08 8.96
C THR A 431 -21.21 15.59 8.83
N ASP A 432 -21.92 16.10 7.84
CA ASP A 432 -22.10 17.52 7.54
C ASP A 432 -23.48 18.07 8.03
N ALA A 433 -23.97 19.11 7.34
CA ALA A 433 -25.31 19.67 7.45
C ALA A 433 -26.47 18.87 6.81
N THR A 434 -26.21 17.90 5.91
CA THR A 434 -27.24 17.09 5.22
C THR A 434 -27.34 15.64 5.72
N GLY A 435 -26.26 15.08 6.27
CA GLY A 435 -26.21 13.71 6.81
C GLY A 435 -25.99 12.63 5.75
N THR A 436 -25.40 12.98 4.60
CA THR A 436 -24.78 11.99 3.69
C THR A 436 -23.66 11.25 4.43
N ASN A 437 -23.20 10.14 3.86
CA ASN A 437 -21.98 9.50 4.30
C ASN A 437 -20.84 10.51 4.23
N ALA A 438 -20.17 10.72 5.36
CA ALA A 438 -18.83 11.20 5.33
C ALA A 438 -17.87 10.23 6.05
N ALA A 439 -17.24 9.26 5.35
CA ALA A 439 -15.99 8.61 5.83
C ALA A 439 -14.92 7.86 4.94
N THR A 440 -13.76 8.44 4.50
CA THR A 440 -12.64 7.69 3.74
C THR A 440 -11.11 7.55 4.12
N ALA A 441 -10.50 6.33 4.20
CA ALA A 441 -9.04 5.96 4.17
C ALA A 441 -8.39 5.12 3.04
N PHE A 442 -7.22 5.47 2.50
CA PHE A 442 -6.41 4.59 1.67
C PHE A 442 -4.89 4.41 2.16
N GLY A 443 -4.51 4.61 3.47
CA GLY A 443 -3.26 4.18 4.30
C GLY A 443 -3.31 3.64 5.80
N VAL A 444 -2.86 2.41 6.21
CA VAL A 444 -2.89 1.82 7.62
C VAL A 444 -1.56 1.24 8.17
N ALA A 445 -1.13 1.38 9.44
CA ALA A 445 0.06 0.64 9.96
C ALA A 445 0.37 0.76 11.48
N VAL A 446 1.48 0.20 12.03
CA VAL A 446 1.94 -0.06 13.46
C VAL A 446 3.46 -0.08 13.92
N HIS A 447 3.62 -0.19 15.27
CA HIS A 447 4.56 -1.04 16.04
C HIS A 447 3.96 -1.53 17.40
N ASP A 448 4.03 -0.87 18.56
CA ASP A 448 3.20 -1.25 19.73
C ASP A 448 1.68 -0.93 19.65
N ALA A 449 1.20 -0.14 18.65
CA ALA A 449 -0.14 -0.16 18.01
C ALA A 449 -0.26 0.82 16.80
N VAL A 450 -1.41 1.47 16.44
CA VAL A 450 -1.86 1.65 15.00
C VAL A 450 -2.46 2.95 14.53
N TYR A 451 -2.45 3.14 13.20
CA TYR A 451 -2.49 4.40 12.47
C TYR A 451 -3.05 4.22 11.05
N THR A 452 -3.59 5.28 10.43
CA THR A 452 -4.72 5.15 9.52
C THR A 452 -5.06 6.41 8.71
N VAL A 453 -5.38 6.40 7.41
CA VAL A 453 -5.68 7.64 6.63
C VAL A 453 -6.60 7.62 5.48
N GLY A 454 -7.41 8.65 5.49
CA GLY A 454 -7.59 9.45 4.33
C GLY A 454 -8.47 10.64 4.53
N ARG A 455 -9.07 10.90 3.41
CA ARG A 455 -9.95 11.96 3.12
C ARG A 455 -11.03 12.25 4.17
N THR A 456 -11.40 13.52 4.32
CA THR A 456 -12.57 13.96 5.10
C THR A 456 -13.49 14.99 4.42
N TYR A 457 -14.27 14.67 3.35
CA TYR A 457 -15.12 15.73 2.77
C TYR A 457 -16.12 16.37 3.75
N ALA A 458 -16.26 17.70 3.63
CA ALA A 458 -17.38 18.51 4.10
C ALA A 458 -17.73 18.50 5.60
N ALA A 459 -16.94 17.79 6.39
CA ALA A 459 -17.35 17.27 7.68
C ALA A 459 -16.14 17.08 8.58
N ALA A 460 -16.35 16.86 9.87
CA ALA A 460 -15.26 16.70 10.82
C ALA A 460 -15.57 15.75 11.96
N PHE A 461 -14.52 15.17 12.54
CA PHE A 461 -14.67 14.25 13.67
C PHE A 461 -15.19 14.92 14.91
N PRO A 462 -15.74 14.13 15.84
CA PRO A 462 -15.84 14.51 17.24
C PRO A 462 -14.57 15.22 17.74
N GLY A 463 -14.74 16.45 18.23
CA GLY A 463 -13.66 17.29 18.75
C GLY A 463 -12.82 18.01 17.70
N GLN A 464 -13.07 17.75 16.42
CA GLN A 464 -12.45 18.46 15.30
C GLN A 464 -13.31 19.61 14.83
N THR A 465 -12.88 20.19 13.73
CA THR A 465 -13.47 21.34 13.08
C THR A 465 -13.38 21.05 11.59
N TYR A 466 -14.42 21.42 10.87
CA TYR A 466 -14.41 21.48 9.42
C TYR A 466 -14.12 22.94 9.08
N TYR A 467 -13.18 23.23 8.19
CA TYR A 467 -12.94 24.62 7.79
C TYR A 467 -13.44 24.91 6.36
N GLY A 468 -13.60 23.91 5.47
CA GLY A 468 -14.04 24.10 4.08
C GLY A 468 -13.79 22.87 3.20
N GLU A 469 -14.13 22.97 1.92
CA GLU A 469 -14.69 21.92 1.05
C GLU A 469 -14.52 20.43 1.45
N SER A 470 -13.30 19.95 1.68
CA SER A 470 -13.03 18.60 2.16
C SER A 470 -11.70 18.49 2.89
N ASP A 471 -11.47 17.48 3.74
CA ASP A 471 -10.46 17.64 4.78
C ASP A 471 -10.12 16.39 5.64
N ALA A 472 -9.26 15.49 5.15
CA ALA A 472 -8.15 14.92 5.92
C ALA A 472 -8.12 14.32 7.40
N TYR A 473 -8.03 12.97 7.70
CA TYR A 473 -7.83 12.35 9.08
C TYR A 473 -6.75 11.26 9.46
N ILE A 474 -6.49 10.96 10.75
CA ILE A 474 -5.65 9.89 11.42
C ILE A 474 -6.02 9.86 13.03
N ARG A 475 -6.91 8.29 14.47
CA ARG A 475 -7.44 7.97 15.80
C ARG A 475 -6.61 6.73 15.83
N LYS A 476 -5.51 6.78 16.54
CA LYS A 476 -4.73 5.57 16.68
C LYS A 476 -5.64 4.56 17.30
N VAL A 477 -5.24 3.34 17.47
CA VAL A 477 -5.69 2.66 18.69
C VAL A 477 -4.68 1.58 19.01
N ASP A 478 -4.72 1.19 20.27
CA ASP A 478 -4.03 0.07 20.88
C ASP A 478 -4.24 -1.26 20.13
N LEU A 479 -3.60 -2.29 20.67
CA LEU A 479 -3.86 -3.68 20.35
C LEU A 479 -5.29 -4.16 20.73
N ASN A 480 -6.21 -3.29 21.20
CA ASN A 480 -7.39 -3.68 22.03
C ASN A 480 -8.80 -3.09 21.74
N GLY A 481 -9.02 -1.84 21.28
CA GLY A 481 -10.40 -1.31 21.19
C GLY A 481 -10.73 0.19 21.04
N ASN A 482 -9.85 1.14 21.43
CA ASN A 482 -10.28 2.41 22.01
C ASN A 482 -9.67 3.69 21.40
N GLU A 483 -10.44 4.65 20.84
CA GLU A 483 -9.95 6.01 20.51
C GLU A 483 -9.47 6.79 21.76
N VAL A 484 -8.51 7.70 21.58
CA VAL A 484 -7.87 8.57 22.60
C VAL A 484 -7.67 10.04 22.11
N TRP A 485 -8.08 10.49 20.89
CA TRP A 485 -8.04 11.90 20.35
C TRP A 485 -8.24 12.03 18.80
N THR A 486 -8.38 13.27 18.27
CA THR A 486 -8.21 13.64 16.83
C THR A 486 -7.57 15.06 16.59
N ARG A 487 -7.15 15.48 15.35
CA ARG A 487 -6.53 16.75 14.85
C ARG A 487 -6.70 16.99 13.32
N GLN A 488 -7.80 17.58 12.90
CA GLN A 488 -8.02 18.05 11.52
C GLN A 488 -7.19 19.41 11.30
N PHE A 489 -6.80 20.03 10.11
CA PHE A 489 -5.73 21.10 9.87
C PHE A 489 -5.43 21.89 8.47
N GLY A 490 -6.21 22.79 7.80
CA GLY A 490 -6.16 22.98 6.31
C GLY A 490 -6.26 24.33 5.51
N THR A 491 -6.47 24.22 4.16
CA THR A 491 -6.68 25.31 3.13
C THR A 491 -8.08 25.31 2.49
N THR A 492 -8.52 26.37 1.78
CA THR A 492 -9.81 26.34 1.01
C THR A 492 -9.77 25.59 -0.32
N ALA A 493 -8.85 24.65 -0.39
CA ALA A 493 -8.42 23.86 -1.54
C ALA A 493 -7.79 22.54 -0.95
N PRO A 494 -7.12 21.64 -1.69
CA PRO A 494 -6.97 20.20 -1.38
C PRO A 494 -6.24 19.39 -0.22
N ASP A 495 -6.50 19.45 1.10
CA ASP A 495 -6.20 18.43 2.18
C ASP A 495 -6.60 16.88 2.09
N ALA A 496 -5.88 15.92 1.42
CA ALA A 496 -6.12 14.41 1.48
C ALA A 496 -4.94 13.51 1.97
N ALA A 497 -5.11 12.17 2.03
CA ALA A 497 -4.36 11.11 2.78
C ALA A 497 -3.67 9.87 2.21
N MET A 498 -3.34 9.74 0.92
CA MET A 498 -2.25 8.88 0.35
C MET A 498 -1.27 7.89 1.15
N ALA A 499 -0.92 7.83 2.49
CA ALA A 499 -0.10 6.75 3.25
C ALA A 499 0.64 6.91 4.66
N VAL A 500 0.73 5.93 5.63
CA VAL A 500 1.27 6.06 7.06
C VAL A 500 2.70 5.55 7.49
N VAL A 501 3.51 6.13 8.44
CA VAL A 501 4.87 5.55 8.81
C VAL A 501 5.71 5.65 10.11
N ALA A 502 6.60 4.69 10.46
CA ALA A 502 7.34 4.60 11.76
C ALA A 502 8.68 3.78 12.02
N ASP A 503 9.61 4.01 12.99
CA ASP A 503 10.65 3.03 13.57
C ASP A 503 10.94 2.78 15.12
N GLU A 504 11.19 3.74 16.03
CA GLU A 504 10.93 3.67 17.50
C GLU A 504 10.85 5.03 18.25
N THR A 505 10.93 6.16 17.54
CA THR A 505 11.28 7.47 18.09
C THR A 505 10.11 8.43 18.34
N GLY A 506 9.15 8.47 17.42
CA GLY A 506 8.20 9.55 17.28
C GLY A 506 6.78 9.05 17.05
N VAL A 507 6.04 9.73 16.17
CA VAL A 507 5.34 9.06 15.04
C VAL A 507 5.59 9.93 13.63
N TYR A 508 6.39 9.40 11.50
CA TYR A 508 6.71 9.85 10.12
C TYR A 508 5.58 9.63 9.08
N VAL A 509 5.60 10.30 7.92
CA VAL A 509 4.44 10.74 7.07
C VAL A 509 4.73 11.63 5.83
N ALA A 510 3.94 11.66 4.74
CA ALA A 510 3.99 12.65 3.64
C ALA A 510 2.79 13.66 3.59
N TYR A 511 2.44 14.46 2.51
CA TYR A 511 1.07 15.09 2.30
C TYR A 511 0.44 15.77 0.98
N SER A 512 -0.90 16.12 0.79
CA SER A 512 -1.55 17.21 -0.11
C SER A 512 -2.79 18.07 0.39
N SER A 513 -3.00 19.34 -0.06
CA SER A 513 -3.49 20.64 0.61
C SER A 513 -4.39 21.74 0.00
N GLY A 514 -3.96 22.46 -1.03
CA GLY A 514 -4.50 23.72 -1.54
C GLY A 514 -3.83 24.22 -2.83
N SER A 515 -2.54 23.90 -3.03
CA SER A 515 -1.71 24.04 -4.26
C SER A 515 -0.25 23.66 -4.17
N GLN A 516 0.20 23.46 -2.95
CA GLN A 516 1.52 23.84 -2.49
C GLN A 516 2.20 22.63 -1.79
N TYR A 517 2.70 21.56 -2.43
CA TYR A 517 3.09 20.39 -1.61
C TYR A 517 4.53 20.13 -1.10
N PHE A 518 4.90 19.48 0.05
CA PHE A 518 4.49 19.23 2.94
C PHE A 518 5.07 17.94 3.85
N VAL A 519 5.88 18.03 4.93
CA VAL A 519 6.10 16.90 5.89
C VAL A 519 6.07 17.38 7.34
N ARG A 520 6.29 16.51 8.35
CA ARG A 520 6.39 16.85 9.78
C ARG A 520 6.59 15.59 10.67
N GLN A 521 7.51 15.60 11.66
CA GLN A 521 7.74 14.49 12.63
C GLN A 521 7.29 14.83 14.04
N TYR A 522 6.81 13.87 14.83
CA TYR A 522 6.15 14.09 16.12
C TYR A 522 6.68 13.18 17.24
N ASP A 523 6.11 13.30 18.45
CA ASP A 523 6.28 12.40 19.60
C ASP A 523 4.99 11.64 20.00
N SER A 524 5.06 10.53 20.75
CA SER A 524 3.92 9.66 21.13
C SER A 524 2.93 10.26 22.14
N ASP A 525 2.56 11.54 21.97
CA ASP A 525 1.64 12.26 22.85
C ASP A 525 0.84 13.39 22.13
N ALA A 526 1.48 14.50 21.73
CA ALA A 526 0.78 15.64 21.08
C ALA A 526 1.60 16.67 20.22
N ASN A 527 2.92 16.54 19.96
CA ASN A 527 3.79 17.75 19.93
C ASN A 527 4.69 18.02 18.68
N GLU A 528 4.86 19.31 18.32
CA GLU A 528 5.61 19.88 17.14
C GLU A 528 6.73 20.96 17.43
N GLN A 529 7.68 21.36 16.50
CA GLN A 529 8.64 22.54 16.35
C GLN A 529 9.47 22.84 14.97
N TRP A 530 9.89 21.86 14.10
CA TRP A 530 10.74 21.67 12.83
C TRP A 530 10.09 21.11 11.46
N THR A 531 10.29 21.45 10.13
CA THR A 531 9.43 21.09 8.88
C THR A 531 9.61 21.77 7.41
N HIS A 532 10.40 21.41 6.33
CA HIS A 532 10.66 22.21 5.03
C HIS A 532 9.93 22.10 3.66
N THR A 533 9.12 23.06 3.25
CA THR A 533 8.44 23.15 1.93
C THR A 533 9.09 22.62 0.64
N TYR A 534 8.28 22.11 -0.31
CA TYR A 534 8.74 21.76 -1.65
C TYR A 534 7.94 22.32 -2.83
N ASP A 535 8.60 22.51 -3.97
CA ASP A 535 7.97 23.09 -5.18
C ASP A 535 7.45 21.99 -6.12
N GLY A 536 7.01 20.94 -5.46
CA GLY A 536 6.21 19.88 -5.96
C GLY A 536 5.12 19.65 -4.89
N ALA A 537 5.09 18.48 -4.25
CA ALA A 537 4.37 17.26 -4.63
C ALA A 537 4.68 15.88 -3.93
N ILE A 538 3.72 14.91 -3.76
CA ILE A 538 3.92 13.58 -3.03
C ILE A 538 3.55 12.15 -3.72
N TRP A 539 4.16 10.95 -3.45
CA TRP A 539 3.91 9.66 -4.22
C TRP A 539 3.98 8.18 -3.58
N ARG A 540 4.78 7.65 -2.59
CA ARG A 540 4.77 6.38 -1.68
C ARG A 540 6.07 6.27 -0.87
N ILE A 541 6.26 5.66 0.31
CA ILE A 541 7.56 5.65 1.09
C ILE A 541 7.67 4.04 1.69
N ALA A 542 8.62 3.40 2.53
CA ALA A 542 8.66 2.16 3.53
C ALA A 542 9.78 2.00 4.72
N LEU A 543 10.30 0.92 5.43
CA LEU A 543 10.90 1.09 6.87
C LEU A 543 12.07 0.36 7.76
N ASN A 544 13.12 0.99 8.42
CA ASN A 544 13.79 0.49 9.71
C ASN A 544 14.62 1.47 10.65
N SER A 545 15.91 1.20 10.98
CA SER A 545 16.72 1.64 12.14
C SER A 545 17.66 2.88 12.10
N SER A 546 17.67 3.80 11.11
CA SER A 546 18.81 4.76 10.94
C SER A 546 18.56 6.11 10.19
N GLY A 547 17.32 6.50 9.84
CA GLY A 547 16.94 7.63 8.96
C GLY A 547 16.20 7.43 7.66
N LEU A 548 14.93 7.86 7.64
CA LEU A 548 13.82 7.70 6.68
C LEU A 548 14.08 7.90 5.19
N TYR A 549 13.07 7.97 4.32
CA TYR A 549 13.24 7.67 2.89
C TYR A 549 12.32 8.25 1.74
N VAL A 550 12.82 9.11 0.78
CA VAL A 550 12.15 10.12 -0.15
C VAL A 550 12.43 10.06 -1.66
N LEU A 551 11.51 10.48 -2.56
CA LEU A 551 11.49 10.72 -4.04
C LEU A 551 11.09 12.18 -4.32
N GLY A 552 11.72 13.03 -5.18
CA GLY A 552 11.05 14.28 -5.70
C GLY A 552 11.66 15.76 -5.81
N THR A 553 10.86 16.81 -5.97
CA THR A 553 11.10 18.24 -6.38
C THR A 553 11.05 19.38 -5.33
N LYS A 554 12.11 20.19 -5.12
CA LYS A 554 11.96 21.62 -4.74
C LYS A 554 13.07 22.43 -5.39
N ASP A 555 12.73 23.47 -6.16
CA ASP A 555 13.50 24.26 -7.15
C ASP A 555 13.00 24.19 -8.65
N GLY A 556 11.71 23.91 -8.95
CA GLY A 556 10.91 24.20 -10.19
C GLY A 556 10.98 23.43 -11.56
N GLN A 557 11.27 22.13 -11.65
CA GLN A 557 11.72 21.35 -12.83
C GLN A 557 11.20 19.87 -12.94
N THR A 558 11.48 19.14 -14.05
CA THR A 558 11.21 17.69 -14.29
C THR A 558 12.40 16.68 -14.52
N GLN A 559 12.98 16.00 -13.50
CA GLN A 559 13.93 14.86 -13.53
C GLN A 559 14.08 14.15 -12.15
N LYS A 560 13.24 13.19 -11.75
CA LYS A 560 13.07 12.72 -10.33
C LYS A 560 14.23 12.43 -9.39
N TYR A 561 14.17 12.90 -8.14
CA TYR A 561 15.20 12.89 -7.08
C TYR A 561 14.71 12.10 -5.85
N LEU A 562 15.43 12.10 -4.70
CA LEU A 562 15.45 10.94 -3.82
C LEU A 562 16.18 10.86 -2.39
N THR A 563 15.90 11.62 -1.33
CA THR A 563 17.05 12.16 -0.50
C THR A 563 17.11 12.05 1.04
N ARG A 564 18.28 11.72 1.65
CA ARG A 564 18.33 11.42 3.08
C ARG A 564 18.52 12.65 3.98
N PHE A 565 18.44 12.44 5.29
CA PHE A 565 17.81 13.40 6.21
C PHE A 565 17.97 12.88 7.68
N SER A 566 18.04 13.66 8.77
CA SER A 566 18.29 13.14 10.16
C SER A 566 17.06 12.99 11.12
N SER A 567 17.11 12.33 12.30
CA SER A 567 15.93 12.18 13.23
C SER A 567 15.36 13.50 13.70
N ASN A 568 16.25 14.45 13.81
CA ASN A 568 16.00 15.81 14.18
C ASN A 568 16.36 16.75 13.02
N GLY A 569 16.39 16.25 11.77
CA GLY A 569 16.33 17.06 10.56
C GLY A 569 17.24 16.71 9.39
N ASP A 570 18.53 16.65 9.64
CA ASP A 570 19.53 17.34 8.81
C ASP A 570 19.90 16.75 7.45
N GLU A 571 20.53 17.59 6.60
CA GLU A 571 21.10 17.39 5.24
C GLU A 571 22.63 16.86 5.29
N ILE A 572 23.09 15.84 4.45
CA ILE A 572 24.39 15.09 4.03
C ILE A 572 24.59 14.34 2.54
N TRP A 573 23.65 13.89 1.62
CA TRP A 573 23.56 13.71 0.08
C TRP A 573 22.22 13.54 -0.81
N SER A 574 22.24 13.77 -2.17
CA SER A 574 21.33 13.73 -3.40
C SER A 574 21.92 13.75 -4.86
N LEU A 575 21.48 12.87 -5.81
CA LEU A 575 22.08 12.61 -7.16
C LEU A 575 21.21 12.82 -8.45
N PRO A 576 21.62 13.41 -9.61
CA PRO A 576 20.87 13.25 -10.88
C PRO A 576 20.61 11.82 -11.44
N ILE A 577 19.57 11.68 -12.29
CA ILE A 577 19.18 10.45 -13.01
C ILE A 577 19.52 10.59 -14.48
N VAL A 578 20.17 9.56 -15.01
CA VAL A 578 20.37 9.17 -16.39
C VAL A 578 19.02 8.90 -17.13
N ASP A 579 18.15 7.94 -16.76
CA ASP A 579 16.90 7.49 -17.42
C ASP A 579 15.71 8.47 -17.57
N ASP A 580 14.63 8.12 -18.29
CA ASP A 580 13.48 9.04 -18.53
C ASP A 580 12.10 8.87 -17.82
N GLY A 581 11.67 7.85 -17.07
CA GLY A 581 10.29 7.79 -16.50
C GLY A 581 9.90 6.90 -15.26
N ASP A 582 8.79 6.18 -15.32
CA ASP A 582 7.94 5.62 -14.28
C ASP A 582 8.59 4.71 -13.27
N VAL A 583 8.01 4.72 -12.06
CA VAL A 583 8.38 3.92 -10.87
C VAL A 583 7.33 4.06 -9.78
N THR A 584 6.67 3.01 -9.24
CA THR A 584 5.48 3.27 -8.38
C THR A 584 5.29 2.56 -6.94
N GLY A 585 6.29 1.97 -6.21
CA GLY A 585 6.37 1.57 -4.71
C GLY A 585 7.74 1.97 -4.02
N MET A 586 8.15 1.59 -2.78
CA MET A 586 9.56 1.26 -2.29
C MET A 586 9.55 0.47 -0.91
N GLY A 587 10.35 -0.63 -0.70
CA GLY A 587 10.49 -1.66 0.44
C GLY A 587 11.83 -2.47 0.84
N GLN A 588 12.11 -2.87 2.11
CA GLN A 588 13.47 -2.98 2.73
C GLN A 588 13.98 -3.84 3.92
N ASP A 589 15.31 -3.86 4.18
CA ASP A 589 16.02 -4.34 5.39
C ASP A 589 17.36 -3.60 5.76
N GLY A 590 18.44 -4.32 6.06
CA GLY A 590 19.68 -3.88 6.69
C GLY A 590 20.89 -3.59 5.79
N SER A 591 20.76 -3.36 4.46
CA SER A 591 21.93 -3.12 3.58
C SER A 591 21.80 -2.06 2.46
N GLY A 592 20.62 -1.51 2.18
CA GLY A 592 20.43 -0.41 1.22
C GLY A 592 19.33 -0.69 0.22
N VAL A 593 18.20 0.00 0.35
CA VAL A 593 16.89 0.07 -0.36
C VAL A 593 16.74 -0.50 -1.76
N TYR A 594 15.56 -0.64 -2.35
CA TYR A 594 15.36 -1.37 -3.61
C TYR A 594 14.60 -0.49 -4.62
N VAL A 595 14.67 -0.61 -5.99
CA VAL A 595 14.06 0.31 -7.02
C VAL A 595 13.29 -0.48 -8.10
N THR A 596 12.11 -0.02 -8.60
CA THR A 596 11.09 -0.50 -9.61
C THR A 596 10.87 0.39 -10.84
N GLY A 597 11.01 -0.03 -12.12
CA GLY A 597 10.43 0.74 -13.27
C GLY A 597 10.72 0.52 -14.78
N ASN A 598 10.04 1.28 -15.66
CA ASN A 598 9.58 1.15 -17.09
C ASN A 598 9.84 2.14 -18.34
N SER A 599 10.96 2.17 -19.04
CA SER A 599 11.28 3.21 -20.04
C SER A 599 10.68 3.00 -21.43
N SER A 600 10.22 4.13 -22.01
CA SER A 600 9.42 4.49 -23.22
C SER A 600 10.19 5.36 -24.24
N SER A 601 11.48 5.42 -24.02
CA SER A 601 12.49 6.11 -24.79
C SER A 601 12.73 5.35 -26.11
N ILE A 602 11.71 5.20 -26.97
CA ILE A 602 11.58 4.63 -28.36
C ILE A 602 12.62 3.65 -28.98
N ASP A 603 13.95 3.69 -28.74
CA ASP A 603 14.94 2.76 -29.35
C ASP A 603 15.46 1.61 -28.45
N ASP A 604 15.25 1.63 -27.14
CA ASP A 604 15.91 0.75 -26.15
C ASP A 604 14.95 0.17 -25.08
N PRO A 605 13.74 -0.35 -25.41
CA PRO A 605 12.72 -0.67 -24.42
C PRO A 605 13.30 -1.40 -23.24
N HIS A 606 13.32 -0.79 -22.05
CA HIS A 606 13.62 -1.47 -20.82
C HIS A 606 12.95 -1.05 -19.55
N ARG A 607 13.06 -1.99 -18.63
CA ARG A 607 12.36 -2.22 -17.38
C ARG A 607 13.45 -2.57 -16.38
N PHE A 608 13.69 -1.89 -15.25
CA PHE A 608 15.00 -1.89 -14.53
C PHE A 608 15.05 -2.89 -13.36
N LEU A 609 15.95 -2.83 -12.32
CA LEU A 609 15.94 -3.63 -11.02
C LEU A 609 17.09 -3.30 -10.02
N ARG A 610 17.16 -2.15 -9.33
CA ARG A 610 18.49 -1.48 -9.10
C ARG A 610 18.96 -1.13 -7.65
N LYS A 611 20.19 -1.44 -7.16
CA LYS A 611 20.69 -1.32 -5.72
C LYS A 611 21.70 -0.24 -5.50
N TYR A 612 21.79 0.18 -4.27
CA TYR A 612 22.50 1.27 -3.74
C TYR A 612 22.63 1.24 -2.15
N ASN A 613 23.83 1.07 -1.57
CA ASN A 613 24.09 0.83 -0.12
C ASN A 613 24.04 2.07 0.85
N PHE A 614 24.80 2.09 1.97
CA PHE A 614 24.79 3.06 3.11
C PHE A 614 24.88 4.58 2.84
N ASP A 615 25.03 4.96 1.57
CA ASP A 615 26.24 5.70 1.20
C ASP A 615 26.23 6.21 -0.25
N GLY A 616 25.09 6.22 -0.95
CA GLY A 616 25.04 6.61 -2.37
C GLY A 616 25.60 5.62 -3.38
N ALA A 617 26.58 4.80 -3.01
CA ALA A 617 27.18 3.77 -3.85
C ALA A 617 26.15 2.81 -4.45
N GLU A 618 26.44 2.22 -5.61
CA GLU A 618 25.48 1.67 -6.57
C GLU A 618 25.15 0.13 -6.41
N ALA A 619 25.17 -0.72 -7.47
CA ALA A 619 24.38 -1.93 -7.75
C ALA A 619 25.12 -3.09 -8.54
N TRP A 620 24.40 -3.96 -9.25
CA TRP A 620 24.80 -4.57 -10.53
C TRP A 620 23.91 -3.91 -11.61
N THR A 621 23.45 -4.68 -12.57
CA THR A 621 22.42 -4.48 -13.58
C THR A 621 22.06 -5.95 -13.93
N ARG A 622 20.99 -6.17 -14.66
CA ARG A 622 20.44 -7.40 -15.32
C ARG A 622 19.54 -6.80 -16.42
N ARG A 623 18.87 -7.47 -17.38
CA ARG A 623 17.85 -6.78 -18.22
C ARG A 623 16.43 -7.17 -17.89
N LEU A 624 15.39 -6.42 -18.25
CA LEU A 624 14.02 -6.82 -17.97
C LEU A 624 13.13 -6.91 -19.18
N THR A 625 11.80 -6.69 -19.07
CA THR A 625 10.82 -7.29 -19.97
C THR A 625 9.52 -6.54 -20.20
N PHE A 626 8.93 -6.62 -21.38
CA PHE A 626 7.74 -5.89 -21.87
C PHE A 626 6.56 -6.82 -22.31
N GLU A 627 6.41 -8.12 -21.92
CA GLU A 627 5.37 -9.08 -22.49
C GLU A 627 4.24 -9.47 -21.52
N ASP A 628 4.75 -9.93 -20.42
CA ASP A 628 4.13 -10.23 -19.16
C ASP A 628 3.34 -8.97 -18.80
N PRO A 629 2.30 -8.88 -17.94
CA PRO A 629 1.77 -7.55 -17.44
C PRO A 629 1.87 -6.85 -16.03
N MET A 630 1.97 -5.49 -15.95
CA MET A 630 2.64 -4.55 -14.97
C MET A 630 3.38 -5.09 -13.69
N TYR A 631 3.92 -4.34 -12.68
CA TYR A 631 4.47 -4.86 -11.36
C TYR A 631 4.34 -3.77 -10.20
N ALA A 632 4.12 -3.97 -8.83
CA ALA A 632 3.55 -2.89 -7.89
C ALA A 632 3.78 -2.45 -6.36
N GLY A 633 4.77 -2.74 -5.47
CA GLY A 633 4.72 -2.16 -4.07
C GLY A 633 5.28 -2.85 -2.85
N VAL A 634 5.59 -2.36 -1.61
CA VAL A 634 6.81 -2.95 -0.91
C VAL A 634 7.37 -2.59 0.53
N ALA A 635 7.91 -3.59 1.29
CA ALA A 635 9.00 -3.64 2.34
C ALA A 635 10.16 -4.71 2.17
N ALA A 636 10.85 -5.18 3.26
CA ALA A 636 11.75 -6.35 3.23
C ALA A 636 12.49 -6.88 4.50
N GLY A 637 13.41 -7.86 4.32
CA GLY A 637 14.17 -8.50 5.39
C GLY A 637 15.46 -9.19 4.99
N THR A 638 15.99 -9.87 5.99
CA THR A 638 17.30 -10.53 6.04
C THR A 638 17.38 -11.82 5.22
N ALA A 639 16.86 -11.81 3.98
CA ALA A 639 15.98 -12.89 3.56
C ALA A 639 16.08 -13.35 2.10
N GLY A 640 16.80 -12.67 1.22
CA GLY A 640 16.44 -12.68 -0.21
C GLY A 640 15.27 -11.74 -0.46
N VAL A 641 14.59 -11.80 -1.63
CA VAL A 641 13.52 -10.83 -2.02
C VAL A 641 12.18 -11.43 -2.45
N PHE A 642 10.96 -10.87 -2.12
CA PHE A 642 9.53 -10.82 -2.65
C PHE A 642 9.20 -9.62 -3.65
N LEU A 643 8.32 -9.73 -4.70
CA LEU A 643 8.10 -8.92 -5.99
C LEU A 643 6.70 -9.09 -6.56
N LEU A 644 5.88 -8.06 -6.88
CA LEU A 644 4.41 -8.15 -7.12
C LEU A 644 3.76 -7.43 -8.41
N GLY A 645 2.60 -7.80 -9.08
CA GLY A 645 2.46 -7.98 -10.62
C GLY A 645 1.14 -8.25 -11.44
N GLN A 646 0.70 -7.58 -12.58
CA GLN A 646 -0.54 -7.76 -13.47
C GLN A 646 -0.61 -8.60 -14.93
N ASP A 647 0.22 -9.61 -15.45
CA ASP A 647 -0.03 -11.19 -15.53
C ASP A 647 0.37 -12.34 -14.26
N LYS A 648 0.42 -11.99 -11.91
CA LYS A 648 0.33 -12.48 -10.55
C LYS A 648 1.43 -13.49 -10.19
N ARG A 649 2.67 -13.27 -10.67
CA ARG A 649 3.72 -14.28 -10.96
C ARG A 649 4.84 -13.99 -9.98
N ILE A 650 4.61 -14.21 -8.67
CA ILE A 650 5.57 -14.26 -7.55
C ILE A 650 6.98 -14.64 -8.06
N ARG A 651 8.12 -14.02 -7.65
CA ARG A 651 9.48 -14.22 -8.27
C ARG A 651 10.49 -14.84 -7.17
N ARG A 652 11.86 -14.91 -7.10
CA ARG A 652 12.85 -15.08 -5.95
C ARG A 652 14.17 -14.56 -6.44
N TYR A 653 14.82 -13.80 -5.56
CA TYR A 653 16.22 -13.52 -5.58
C TYR A 653 16.79 -13.57 -4.15
N ASP A 654 18.12 -13.57 -4.06
CA ASP A 654 18.94 -13.69 -2.84
C ASP A 654 19.74 -12.41 -2.54
N SER A 655 20.45 -12.29 -1.42
CA SER A 655 21.38 -11.16 -1.21
C SER A 655 22.66 -11.19 -2.07
N ASP A 656 22.72 -11.92 -3.22
CA ASP A 656 23.96 -12.08 -4.00
C ASP A 656 23.90 -12.22 -5.55
N GLY A 657 22.75 -12.36 -6.23
CA GLY A 657 22.76 -12.26 -7.71
C GLY A 657 21.70 -12.94 -8.59
N ASN A 658 20.86 -13.87 -8.08
CA ASN A 658 20.54 -15.12 -8.82
C ASN A 658 19.06 -15.65 -8.76
N GLU A 659 18.63 -16.65 -9.61
CA GLU A 659 17.19 -17.10 -9.93
C GLU A 659 16.80 -18.65 -10.41
N ILE A 660 16.56 -19.99 -10.03
CA ILE A 660 16.18 -21.23 -9.10
C ILE A 660 14.76 -21.96 -8.92
N TRP A 661 13.75 -21.55 -8.09
CA TRP A 661 12.32 -22.08 -8.13
C TRP A 661 11.29 -21.08 -8.76
N THR A 662 10.20 -21.36 -9.55
CA THR A 662 9.16 -20.40 -10.13
C THR A 662 7.68 -20.86 -10.12
N ARG A 663 6.76 -20.52 -9.17
CA ARG A 663 5.61 -21.43 -8.87
C ARG A 663 4.07 -21.18 -9.12
N ASN A 664 3.28 -20.20 -8.67
CA ASN A 664 1.99 -19.59 -9.21
C ASN A 664 0.63 -20.01 -8.64
N PHE A 665 -0.43 -19.15 -8.56
CA PHE A 665 -1.77 -19.55 -8.04
C PHE A 665 -3.18 -19.13 -8.55
N ASP A 666 -4.04 -20.19 -8.62
CA ASP A 666 -5.35 -20.49 -9.30
C ASP A 666 -6.33 -21.07 -8.30
N MET A 667 -7.58 -20.61 -8.38
CA MET A 667 -8.80 -21.04 -7.66
C MET A 667 -10.02 -20.40 -8.38
N PRO A 668 -11.12 -20.06 -7.69
CA PRO A 668 -11.97 -18.92 -8.08
C PRO A 668 -11.73 -17.58 -7.32
N ASP A 669 -12.45 -16.54 -7.73
CA ASP A 669 -12.76 -15.22 -7.13
C ASP A 669 -11.60 -14.18 -6.93
N MET A 670 -11.32 -13.23 -7.88
CA MET A 670 -10.03 -12.48 -8.08
C MET A 670 -9.95 -11.56 -9.43
N LEU A 671 -9.45 -10.26 -9.62
CA LEU A 671 -9.01 -9.66 -10.99
C LEU A 671 -7.78 -8.72 -11.39
N SER A 672 -6.91 -8.03 -10.60
CA SER A 672 -6.01 -6.86 -11.00
C SER A 672 -5.06 -6.07 -9.98
N GLY A 673 -3.97 -6.57 -9.36
CA GLY A 673 -3.09 -5.99 -8.27
C GLY A 673 -2.90 -4.45 -7.92
N TYR A 674 -2.37 -4.05 -6.73
CA TYR A 674 -1.72 -2.72 -6.43
C TYR A 674 -0.46 -2.48 -5.41
N ASN A 675 -0.03 -3.14 -4.26
CA ASN A 675 1.32 -3.00 -3.48
C ASN A 675 1.98 -4.11 -2.40
N ILE A 676 2.74 -3.98 -1.20
CA ILE A 676 3.22 -5.04 -0.08
C ILE A 676 4.23 -4.77 1.18
N ALA A 677 4.23 -5.36 2.44
CA ALA A 677 5.39 -5.37 3.49
C ALA A 677 5.65 -6.31 4.83
N LEU A 678 6.88 -6.65 5.32
CA LEU A 678 7.21 -7.84 6.25
C LEU A 678 7.43 -8.05 7.80
N ASP A 679 7.59 -9.35 8.20
CA ASP A 679 8.57 -9.99 9.11
C ASP A 679 9.55 -11.00 8.40
N ALA A 680 10.63 -11.39 9.10
CA ALA A 680 11.81 -12.09 8.55
C ALA A 680 11.60 -13.54 8.05
N ASP A 681 10.54 -14.21 8.50
CA ASP A 681 10.39 -15.67 8.40
C ASP A 681 9.16 -16.12 7.59
N HIS A 682 8.39 -15.20 6.98
CA HIS A 682 7.17 -15.53 6.20
C HIS A 682 6.84 -14.44 5.15
N ILE A 683 5.55 -14.27 4.72
CA ILE A 683 5.04 -13.45 3.55
C ILE A 683 3.55 -12.98 3.71
N TYR A 684 2.91 -12.06 2.92
CA TYR A 684 1.43 -11.83 2.71
C TYR A 684 1.03 -11.78 1.18
N ALA A 685 -0.15 -11.40 0.62
CA ALA A 685 -0.43 -10.84 -0.77
C ALA A 685 -1.45 -9.66 -0.67
N LEU A 686 -2.13 -9.15 -1.74
CA LEU A 686 -3.46 -8.50 -1.80
C LEU A 686 -4.30 -8.50 -3.16
N TRP A 687 -5.57 -9.03 -3.18
CA TRP A 687 -6.50 -9.31 -4.33
C TRP A 687 -7.91 -8.66 -4.40
N GLN A 688 -8.11 -7.71 -5.31
CA GLN A 688 -9.38 -7.18 -5.90
C GLN A 688 -10.03 -8.52 -6.52
N ALA A 689 -11.32 -8.85 -6.45
CA ALA A 689 -11.77 -10.29 -6.49
C ALA A 689 -13.20 -10.62 -6.95
N SER A 690 -13.82 -11.84 -6.91
CA SER A 690 -15.29 -11.98 -7.21
C SER A 690 -16.22 -12.77 -6.28
N SER A 691 -15.81 -12.98 -5.03
CA SER A 691 -16.76 -13.16 -3.92
C SER A 691 -16.44 -12.31 -2.69
N GLY A 692 -15.24 -11.76 -2.65
CA GLY A 692 -14.82 -10.50 -2.01
C GLY A 692 -13.29 -10.31 -2.01
N VAL A 693 -12.80 -9.06 -2.06
CA VAL A 693 -11.49 -8.54 -1.59
C VAL A 693 -10.70 -9.64 -0.83
N MET A 694 -9.82 -10.46 -1.46
CA MET A 694 -9.68 -11.93 -1.24
C MET A 694 -8.51 -12.60 -0.43
N ILE A 695 -8.19 -12.33 0.86
CA ILE A 695 -6.92 -12.72 1.64
C ILE A 695 -6.16 -14.13 1.53
N ARG A 696 -5.13 -14.51 2.35
CA ARG A 696 -4.37 -15.83 2.25
C ARG A 696 -3.33 -16.13 3.40
N ARG A 697 -2.52 -17.20 3.28
CA ARG A 697 -1.20 -17.56 3.80
C ARG A 697 -0.63 -18.57 2.75
N PHE A 698 0.66 -18.55 2.41
CA PHE A 698 1.54 -19.71 2.04
C PHE A 698 3.06 -19.44 2.23
N ASP A 699 3.88 -20.33 2.79
CA ASP A 699 5.27 -20.16 3.31
C ASP A 699 6.22 -19.42 2.41
N LEU A 700 7.38 -19.11 2.98
CA LEU A 700 8.59 -18.91 2.24
C LEU A 700 8.69 -19.92 1.05
N ASP A 701 8.01 -21.12 1.09
CA ASP A 701 7.75 -22.23 0.10
C ASP A 701 6.30 -22.57 -0.56
N GLY A 702 5.06 -22.71 0.02
CA GLY A 702 3.71 -22.92 -0.70
C GLY A 702 2.27 -23.63 -0.30
N ASN A 703 1.94 -24.72 0.48
CA ASN A 703 0.66 -25.50 0.94
C ASN A 703 0.60 -25.98 2.47
N VAL A 704 -0.26 -25.68 3.47
CA VAL A 704 -1.67 -25.23 3.73
C VAL A 704 -1.96 -24.41 5.08
N GLU A 705 -1.61 -23.12 5.25
CA GLU A 705 -1.86 -22.23 6.46
C GLU A 705 -3.11 -21.29 6.50
N TRP A 706 -3.36 -20.19 5.71
CA TRP A 706 -4.44 -19.19 6.13
C TRP A 706 -5.16 -18.13 5.24
N THR A 707 -6.26 -17.46 5.68
CA THR A 707 -7.43 -17.06 4.85
C THR A 707 -8.63 -16.11 5.28
N THR A 708 -8.50 -14.94 5.94
CA THR A 708 -9.64 -14.16 6.58
C THR A 708 -10.79 -13.43 5.82
N THR A 709 -10.92 -12.09 5.73
CA THR A 709 -11.93 -11.23 5.01
C THR A 709 -12.35 -10.04 5.86
N VAL A 710 -12.45 -8.81 5.34
CA VAL A 710 -13.23 -7.72 5.97
C VAL A 710 -14.12 -6.68 5.09
N GLY A 711 -15.37 -6.93 4.54
CA GLY A 711 -16.28 -6.02 3.66
C GLY A 711 -17.22 -6.64 2.49
N LEU A 712 -17.86 -5.97 1.45
CA LEU A 712 -19.29 -6.24 0.85
C LEU A 712 -19.84 -5.90 -0.70
N GLY A 713 -20.13 -6.81 -1.75
CA GLY A 713 -20.17 -6.94 -3.38
C GLY A 713 -18.93 -7.00 -4.57
N ALA A 714 -18.83 -6.57 -5.94
CA ALA A 714 -17.56 -5.97 -6.74
C ALA A 714 -17.40 -4.52 -7.38
N TRP A 715 -16.44 -3.72 -6.91
CA TRP A 715 -15.69 -2.64 -7.64
C TRP A 715 -14.49 -2.17 -6.84
N ASP A 716 -14.68 -2.32 -5.55
CA ASP A 716 -13.85 -2.14 -4.41
C ASP A 716 -12.33 -1.99 -4.62
N ARG A 717 -11.75 -0.81 -4.47
CA ARG A 717 -10.36 -0.49 -4.75
C ARG A 717 -9.33 -0.75 -3.62
N PRO A 718 -8.24 -1.52 -3.87
CA PRO A 718 -6.92 -1.67 -3.15
C PRO A 718 -5.59 -0.88 -3.57
N ILE A 719 -4.45 -0.80 -2.76
CA ILE A 719 -3.26 0.17 -2.88
C ILE A 719 -1.71 0.16 -2.30
N ASN A 720 -1.15 0.26 -1.02
CA ASN A 720 0.38 0.42 -0.56
C ASN A 720 0.77 0.51 0.98
N ILE A 721 2.09 0.50 1.50
CA ILE A 721 2.64 -0.41 2.62
C ILE A 721 4.09 -0.42 3.44
N ALA A 722 4.42 -1.15 4.61
CA ALA A 722 5.74 -1.50 5.43
C ALA A 722 5.84 -2.57 6.67
N LEU A 723 6.99 -2.77 7.43
CA LEU A 723 7.45 -4.01 8.22
C LEU A 723 7.90 -4.00 9.76
N ASP A 724 7.56 -4.95 10.68
CA ASP A 724 7.95 -5.05 12.16
C ASP A 724 7.96 -6.48 12.93
N ALA A 725 7.65 -6.65 14.26
CA ALA A 725 7.93 -7.87 15.16
C ALA A 725 6.88 -8.70 16.07
N THR A 726 5.60 -8.32 16.32
CA THR A 726 4.47 -8.90 17.10
C THR A 726 3.00 -8.48 16.68
N HIS A 727 2.66 -7.47 15.85
CA HIS A 727 1.28 -7.16 15.31
C HIS A 727 1.06 -6.54 13.83
N VAL A 728 0.61 -7.10 12.65
CA VAL A 728 0.60 -6.55 11.18
C VAL A 728 -0.58 -5.68 10.47
N TYR A 729 -0.69 -4.88 9.32
CA TYR A 729 -1.94 -4.07 8.82
C TYR A 729 -2.21 -3.76 7.32
N PHE A 730 -3.43 -3.84 6.70
CA PHE A 730 -3.65 -3.52 5.22
C PHE A 730 -4.78 -2.62 4.78
N LEU A 731 -4.80 -1.74 3.79
CA LEU A 731 -5.78 -0.66 3.54
C LEU A 731 -7.26 -0.80 3.07
N GLY A 732 -7.96 0.28 2.59
CA GLY A 732 -9.31 0.23 1.94
C GLY A 732 -9.86 1.26 0.87
N SER A 733 -10.91 0.89 0.11
CA SER A 733 -12.08 1.76 -0.19
C SER A 733 -13.52 1.25 0.00
N THR A 734 -14.58 1.95 -0.41
CA THR A 734 -16.05 1.63 -0.42
C THR A 734 -16.65 2.66 -1.37
N THR A 735 -17.84 2.57 -1.96
CA THR A 735 -18.35 3.67 -2.81
C THR A 735 -19.87 3.65 -3.04
N VAL A 736 -20.63 4.32 -2.17
CA VAL A 736 -22.10 4.21 -2.09
C VAL A 736 -22.72 4.35 -3.47
N GLN A 737 -23.46 3.34 -3.92
CA GLN A 737 -24.31 3.47 -5.10
C GLN A 737 -25.57 4.23 -4.73
N THR A 738 -25.43 5.53 -4.45
CA THR A 738 -26.60 6.40 -4.34
C THR A 738 -27.29 6.52 -5.69
N ASP A 739 -28.59 6.82 -5.69
CA ASP A 739 -29.40 7.04 -6.91
C ASP A 739 -28.83 8.11 -7.87
N GLU A 740 -27.88 8.97 -7.42
CA GLU A 740 -27.29 10.06 -8.22
C GLU A 740 -25.77 10.00 -8.41
N SER A 741 -25.00 9.27 -7.57
CA SER A 741 -23.55 9.12 -7.73
C SER A 741 -22.94 7.95 -6.96
N SER A 742 -21.87 7.37 -7.52
CA SER A 742 -20.91 6.49 -6.85
C SER A 742 -19.75 7.32 -6.29
N GLU A 743 -19.61 7.43 -4.96
CA GLU A 743 -18.59 8.27 -4.32
C GLU A 743 -17.50 7.42 -3.70
N SER A 744 -16.20 7.58 -4.02
CA SER A 744 -15.19 6.70 -3.42
C SER A 744 -14.95 7.05 -1.97
N ILE A 745 -15.32 6.13 -1.08
CA ILE A 745 -15.34 6.24 0.37
C ILE A 745 -14.25 5.52 1.25
N PRO A 746 -13.08 4.99 0.79
CA PRO A 746 -11.83 4.55 1.57
C PRO A 746 -11.78 3.98 3.07
N TYR A 747 -11.03 2.94 3.55
CA TYR A 747 -10.87 2.59 5.02
C TYR A 747 -9.62 2.13 5.74
N ILE A 748 -9.73 2.05 7.10
CA ILE A 748 -8.74 1.49 8.05
C ILE A 748 -9.04 0.33 9.09
N THR A 749 -8.25 -0.77 9.29
CA THR A 749 -8.50 -2.00 10.16
C THR A 749 -7.35 -2.66 10.98
N LYS A 750 -7.72 -3.45 12.04
CA LYS A 750 -6.90 -4.01 13.13
C LYS A 750 -6.94 -5.58 13.58
N LEU A 751 -6.37 -6.63 12.87
CA LEU A 751 -6.21 -8.18 12.95
C LEU A 751 -5.11 -9.01 13.74
N THR A 752 -5.06 -10.37 13.66
CA THR A 752 -4.04 -11.30 14.30
C THR A 752 -3.56 -12.46 13.35
N LYS A 753 -2.46 -13.27 13.30
CA LYS A 753 -1.02 -13.25 13.66
C LYS A 753 -0.59 -14.59 14.28
N ASP A 754 -1.28 -15.09 15.30
CA ASP A 754 -0.97 -16.41 15.88
C ASP A 754 -2.09 -17.45 15.68
N ALA A 755 -1.74 -18.63 15.18
CA ALA A 755 -2.70 -19.41 14.40
C ALA A 755 -3.55 -20.31 15.29
N ILE A 756 -4.64 -19.78 15.85
CA ILE A 756 -5.61 -20.60 16.59
C ILE A 756 -6.52 -21.38 15.63
N ASN A 757 -7.02 -22.53 16.06
CA ASN A 757 -7.79 -23.49 15.27
C ASN A 757 -9.12 -23.78 16.00
N LEU A 758 -10.31 -23.52 15.41
CA LEU A 758 -11.58 -23.79 16.13
C LEU A 758 -11.90 -25.29 16.25
N ASP A 759 -11.37 -26.15 15.38
CA ASP A 759 -11.61 -27.60 15.47
C ASP A 759 -10.90 -28.24 16.67
N GLN A 760 -10.00 -27.51 17.36
CA GLN A 760 -9.52 -27.86 18.71
C GLN A 760 -10.53 -27.55 19.84
N THR A 761 -11.79 -27.92 19.60
CA THR A 761 -12.87 -28.19 20.56
C THR A 761 -12.91 -27.35 21.84
N LEU A 762 -13.74 -26.30 21.83
CA LEU A 762 -14.18 -25.61 23.06
C LEU A 762 -15.15 -26.46 23.91
N TYR A 763 -14.70 -27.64 24.37
CA TYR A 763 -15.42 -28.49 25.34
C TYR A 763 -15.42 -27.86 26.74
N LEU A 764 -16.12 -26.74 26.89
CA LEU A 764 -16.47 -26.20 28.20
C LEU A 764 -17.29 -27.24 28.98
N PRO A 765 -16.86 -27.67 30.18
CA PRO A 765 -17.67 -28.53 31.02
C PRO A 765 -18.96 -27.79 31.42
N VAL A 766 -20.12 -28.39 31.18
CA VAL A 766 -21.41 -27.85 31.63
C VAL A 766 -21.49 -27.98 33.15
N ILE A 767 -21.00 -26.97 33.87
CA ILE A 767 -21.20 -26.81 35.31
C ILE A 767 -22.58 -26.19 35.53
N ASN A 768 -23.61 -27.05 35.52
CA ASN A 768 -24.87 -26.72 36.16
C ASN A 768 -24.64 -26.63 37.68
N ASP A 769 -24.87 -25.46 38.29
CA ASP A 769 -25.98 -25.29 39.25
C ASP A 769 -25.92 -23.94 40.01
N ASN A 770 -27.02 -23.17 39.90
CA ASN A 770 -27.38 -21.91 40.60
C ASN A 770 -26.73 -20.60 40.12
#